data_AF-A0A1Q4ZZ59-F1
#
_entry.id   AF-A0A1Q4ZZ59-F1
#
_cell.length_a   1.000
_cell.length_b   1.000
_cell.length_c   1.000
_cell.angle_alpha   90.00
_cell.angle_beta   90.00
_cell.angle_gamma   90.00
#
_symmetry.space_group_name_H-M   'P 1'
#
loop_
_entity.id
_entity.type
_entity.pdbx_description
1 polymer ?
#
loop_
_entity_poly.entity_id
_entity_poly.type
_entity_poly.pdbx_seq_one_letter_code
_entity_poly.pdbx_strand_id
1 'polypeptide(L)'
;MAAYTLDRGSMKSLLDKAPAEQRRGLARAARQVVSLPAPDGTFQRFELVDSPVMEAGLAAAHPEITTYAGKGLDDPSATIRADLTPLGFHASVRSATGNWYIDPYYHLDQSLYASYFARDLENPHGEFVEREDVESAAHALEDEVAAAQAEVPAGPLVKLRTYRVALVTDPSYATFFGAENVTAAKVTLMNRVTQIYEDETAIRLVLINDTDKTNLNTPALATEPNGPCGAAACFTTAQLSSCGSGTLSRNRIVLGQLVGASNYDVGHIGLGVNGGGVASLGVIGGNSKAQGCTGLPTPIGDFYAVDYVSHEMGHQFAGNHTFNGTQYNCSGGNRSAANSYEPGSGSSIMAYAGICQQDNLQPHSDPYWSHRSYTEITTYVTSSRAAISEVQTVSLYDYDTNGDSFTVNYAGNDSASIVRGVNYTTAGIKAAIEGIAGWPAGATVTVAAFGGSGTLNDTGFQVTFGGTLANTNVASLALTNFSGASGFVGETAKGGAIDNGGHVVEETANHAPVVTVPGTVTIPVRTPFALTGSATDSDGDTVTYLWEQNDRGASAGTALVNNTKTNGPLFRVFGEAAYVSPSDTLKYHSPGQNAVTTNSTRVFPDMKQILAGNTNAKTGACPAAPAPPPTGGASNVPTELVDCYSEFLPTRDWVGFTNDRTMHFKLTARDGRLGGGGVGSADVAVVLAPNAGPFLVTSQGTAAVLDGGSTQTVTWDVAGTDAAPVNASQVKISLSADGGLTFPYVLAGQTANTGTATVTLPNVATKQARIKIEAIGNIFFDVNDADFTIRSAPVVSNDAPAGGARVQYSDALSPSVTITATDGDTAGAALTASAAGLPAGLSLAVSGTSAADALPGTRSWTVTGTTTAAPGDYPVTVTVSDDAGLAGSTSFTVTVTAEDAAATWAGDTLVTTATSGAAGKALLRAVVQDSSVLPAATDATAGDIRTATVTFTEGGVPLCTGVLDLLGTDTTSASAACEATLSEGAHTVTATVGGNYTGSTTAQVTVAASDGGFLTGDGDITVTRSAGAYPADTKSKVAVDLTAKPATANKAASGQAEIAFRSGGKSYTIKAGTVDGLGVTSAGKVAQVRYQASLYDSNGKLVASGLTLAVTVTDRSAPGRDDTVAVTLWNGGALLFSSDWTGNGTAEVNLTSGNLTVH
;
A
#
# COMPACT_ATOMS: atom_id res chain seq x y z
N MET A 1 -14.59 -0.59 -15.87
CA MET A 1 -14.96 -0.98 -17.26
C MET A 1 -14.59 0.13 -18.23
N ALA A 2 -13.94 -0.23 -19.33
CA ALA A 2 -13.64 0.65 -20.46
C ALA A 2 -14.03 -0.04 -21.78
N ALA A 3 -14.38 0.74 -22.81
CA ALA A 3 -14.89 0.23 -24.08
C ALA A 3 -13.97 0.64 -25.25
N TYR A 4 -13.73 -0.29 -26.18
CA TYR A 4 -12.72 -0.18 -27.23
C TYR A 4 -13.25 -0.71 -28.57
N THR A 5 -12.66 -0.22 -29.66
CA THR A 5 -12.84 -0.81 -31.00
C THR A 5 -11.58 -1.59 -31.39
N LEU A 6 -11.75 -2.71 -32.10
CA LEU A 6 -10.65 -3.58 -32.50
C LEU A 6 -10.37 -3.45 -34.00
N ASP A 7 -9.15 -3.08 -34.38
CA ASP A 7 -8.65 -3.37 -35.73
C ASP A 7 -8.34 -4.86 -35.83
N ARG A 8 -9.35 -5.63 -36.26
CA ARG A 8 -9.28 -7.08 -36.43
C ARG A 8 -8.19 -7.51 -37.42
N GLY A 9 -7.89 -6.70 -38.45
CA GLY A 9 -6.85 -6.98 -39.43
C GLY A 9 -5.45 -6.85 -38.83
N SER A 10 -5.21 -5.78 -38.09
CA SER A 10 -3.96 -5.58 -37.35
C SER A 10 -3.78 -6.61 -36.24
N MET A 11 -4.84 -6.93 -35.48
CA MET A 11 -4.80 -7.97 -34.45
C MET A 11 -4.46 -9.34 -35.03
N LYS A 12 -5.13 -9.78 -36.11
CA LYS A 12 -4.78 -11.04 -36.80
C LYS A 12 -3.32 -11.04 -37.27
N SER A 13 -2.84 -9.95 -37.87
CA SER A 13 -1.45 -9.82 -38.32
C SER A 13 -0.42 -9.90 -37.18
N LEU A 14 -0.78 -9.53 -35.95
CA LEU A 14 0.06 -9.74 -34.75
C LEU A 14 0.00 -11.20 -34.28
N LEU A 15 -1.20 -11.75 -34.18
CA LEU A 15 -1.44 -13.10 -33.66
C LEU A 15 -0.91 -14.21 -34.59
N ASP A 16 -0.97 -14.03 -35.92
CA ASP A 16 -0.39 -14.93 -36.94
C ASP A 16 1.14 -15.10 -36.82
N LYS A 17 1.82 -14.31 -35.97
CA LYS A 17 3.26 -14.38 -35.70
C LYS A 17 3.59 -15.09 -34.38
N ALA A 18 2.58 -15.53 -33.62
CA ALA A 18 2.78 -16.28 -32.38
C ALA A 18 3.53 -17.59 -32.68
N PRO A 19 4.63 -17.91 -31.96
CA PRO A 19 5.29 -19.19 -32.12
C PRO A 19 4.45 -20.31 -31.52
N ALA A 20 4.48 -21.50 -32.14
CA ALA A 20 3.91 -22.71 -31.58
C ALA A 20 4.51 -23.00 -30.20
N GLU A 21 3.65 -23.21 -29.20
CA GLU A 21 4.00 -23.39 -27.79
C GLU A 21 5.10 -24.44 -27.56
N GLN A 22 4.98 -25.62 -28.18
CA GLN A 22 5.96 -26.71 -28.07
C GLN A 22 7.39 -26.35 -28.54
N ARG A 23 7.60 -25.20 -29.20
CA ARG A 23 8.93 -24.76 -29.67
C ARG A 23 9.63 -23.77 -28.73
N ARG A 24 9.03 -23.41 -27.58
CA ARG A 24 9.58 -22.41 -26.63
C ARG A 24 11.00 -22.72 -26.11
N GLY A 25 11.38 -24.00 -26.03
CA GLY A 25 12.73 -24.42 -25.61
C GLY A 25 13.87 -24.05 -26.58
N LEU A 26 13.55 -23.58 -27.79
CA LEU A 26 14.56 -23.11 -28.75
C LEU A 26 14.83 -21.62 -28.54
N ALA A 27 16.04 -21.30 -28.05
CA ALA A 27 16.52 -19.96 -27.66
C ALA A 27 16.67 -18.92 -28.82
N ARG A 28 15.84 -19.01 -29.87
CA ARG A 28 15.80 -18.12 -31.03
C ARG A 28 14.37 -17.83 -31.56
N ALA A 29 13.32 -18.35 -30.94
CA ALA A 29 11.95 -17.95 -31.32
C ALA A 29 11.73 -16.46 -30.99
N ALA A 30 11.10 -15.72 -31.90
CA ALA A 30 10.69 -14.34 -31.63
C ALA A 30 9.52 -14.35 -30.64
N ARG A 31 9.63 -13.56 -29.56
CA ARG A 31 8.55 -13.37 -28.60
C ARG A 31 7.44 -12.55 -29.26
N GLN A 32 6.25 -13.11 -29.44
CA GLN A 32 5.10 -12.37 -29.95
C GLN A 32 4.43 -11.65 -28.78
N VAL A 33 4.74 -10.35 -28.64
CA VAL A 33 4.16 -9.51 -27.58
C VAL A 33 2.92 -8.81 -28.13
N VAL A 34 1.80 -8.96 -27.42
CA VAL A 34 0.53 -8.26 -27.70
C VAL A 34 0.19 -7.36 -26.53
N SER A 35 -0.26 -6.14 -26.83
CA SER A 35 -0.70 -5.16 -25.84
C SER A 35 -2.22 -5.15 -25.82
N LEU A 36 -2.82 -5.44 -24.68
CA LEU A 36 -4.27 -5.59 -24.50
C LEU A 36 -4.79 -4.52 -23.52
N PRO A 37 -5.96 -3.91 -23.77
CA PRO A 37 -6.53 -2.90 -22.88
C PRO A 37 -6.94 -3.52 -21.54
N ALA A 38 -6.44 -2.97 -20.45
CA ALA A 38 -6.82 -3.35 -19.09
C ALA A 38 -8.06 -2.55 -18.61
N PRO A 39 -8.82 -3.04 -17.61
CA PRO A 39 -10.11 -2.45 -17.25
C PRO A 39 -10.06 -1.06 -16.59
N ASP A 40 -8.88 -0.67 -16.13
CA ASP A 40 -8.56 0.63 -15.54
C ASP A 40 -8.31 1.73 -16.59
N GLY A 41 -8.37 1.39 -17.88
CA GLY A 41 -8.09 2.27 -18.99
C GLY A 41 -6.64 2.23 -19.49
N THR A 42 -5.77 1.45 -18.85
CA THR A 42 -4.38 1.26 -19.27
C THR A 42 -4.24 0.11 -20.27
N PHE A 43 -3.02 -0.32 -20.57
CA PHE A 43 -2.73 -1.49 -21.41
C PHE A 43 -1.68 -2.37 -20.74
N GLN A 44 -1.92 -3.68 -20.74
CA GLN A 44 -0.99 -4.70 -20.26
C GLN A 44 -0.43 -5.52 -21.43
N ARG A 45 0.85 -5.86 -21.36
CA ARG A 45 1.56 -6.63 -22.39
C ARG A 45 1.65 -8.10 -22.01
N PHE A 46 1.37 -8.95 -22.98
CA PHE A 46 1.45 -10.40 -22.85
C PHE A 46 2.37 -10.98 -23.91
N GLU A 47 3.21 -11.94 -23.54
CA GLU A 47 3.90 -12.80 -24.49
C GLU A 47 2.98 -13.98 -24.82
N LEU A 48 2.49 -14.02 -26.06
CA LEU A 48 1.55 -15.05 -26.54
C LEU A 48 2.26 -16.13 -27.36
N VAL A 49 1.74 -17.36 -27.25
CA VAL A 49 2.08 -18.54 -28.05
C VAL A 49 0.81 -19.12 -28.66
N ASP A 50 0.94 -19.76 -29.81
CA ASP A 50 -0.13 -20.57 -30.42
C ASP A 50 -0.35 -21.82 -29.55
N SER A 51 -1.57 -21.97 -29.04
CA SER A 51 -2.02 -22.96 -28.05
C SER A 51 -3.32 -23.57 -28.57
N PRO A 52 -3.26 -24.57 -29.48
CA PRO A 52 -4.44 -25.08 -30.18
C PRO A 52 -5.37 -25.90 -29.26
N VAL A 53 -6.67 -25.61 -29.36
CA VAL A 53 -7.77 -26.44 -28.80
C VAL A 53 -8.54 -27.20 -29.88
N MET A 54 -7.92 -27.38 -31.05
CA MET A 54 -8.42 -28.14 -32.19
C MET A 54 -7.35 -29.13 -32.66
N GLU A 55 -7.74 -30.34 -33.06
CA GLU A 55 -6.84 -31.22 -33.80
C GLU A 55 -6.43 -30.58 -35.14
N ALA A 56 -5.24 -30.94 -35.65
CA ALA A 56 -4.60 -30.25 -36.77
C ALA A 56 -5.42 -30.25 -38.08
N GLY A 57 -6.27 -31.25 -38.32
CA GLY A 57 -7.18 -31.30 -39.46
C GLY A 57 -8.37 -30.35 -39.32
N LEU A 58 -8.95 -30.21 -38.11
CA LEU A 58 -10.01 -29.23 -37.85
C LEU A 58 -9.45 -27.80 -37.97
N ALA A 59 -8.27 -27.55 -37.39
CA ALA A 59 -7.58 -26.26 -37.52
C ALA A 59 -7.24 -25.91 -38.99
N ALA A 60 -6.91 -26.90 -39.82
CA ALA A 60 -6.68 -26.72 -41.25
C ALA A 60 -7.98 -26.49 -42.05
N ALA A 61 -9.12 -27.01 -41.58
CA ALA A 61 -10.44 -26.74 -42.15
C ALA A 61 -10.97 -25.34 -41.78
N HIS A 62 -10.62 -24.84 -40.59
CA HIS A 62 -11.04 -23.54 -40.05
C HIS A 62 -9.86 -22.58 -39.75
N PRO A 63 -9.10 -22.13 -40.77
CA PRO A 63 -7.98 -21.20 -40.58
C PRO A 63 -8.39 -19.79 -40.11
N GLU A 64 -9.69 -19.50 -40.07
CA GLU A 64 -10.29 -18.29 -39.48
C GLU A 64 -10.49 -18.36 -37.95
N ILE A 65 -10.25 -19.53 -37.35
CA ILE A 65 -10.34 -19.80 -35.91
C ILE A 65 -8.92 -20.06 -35.37
N THR A 66 -8.49 -19.29 -34.37
CA THR A 66 -7.15 -19.41 -33.78
C THR A 66 -7.17 -19.20 -32.27
N THR A 67 -6.35 -19.93 -31.51
CA THR A 67 -6.32 -19.90 -30.04
C THR A 67 -4.91 -19.77 -29.48
N TYR A 68 -4.79 -19.00 -28.40
CA TYR A 68 -3.51 -18.54 -27.86
C TYR A 68 -3.48 -18.69 -26.34
N ALA A 69 -2.29 -18.92 -25.81
CA ALA A 69 -1.98 -18.85 -24.39
C ALA A 69 -0.81 -17.89 -24.16
N GLY A 70 -0.63 -17.35 -22.95
CA GLY A 70 0.45 -16.40 -22.70
C GLY A 70 0.68 -16.03 -21.25
N LYS A 71 1.76 -15.28 -21.01
CA LYS A 71 2.15 -14.77 -19.67
C LYS A 71 2.27 -13.25 -19.72
N GLY A 72 1.84 -12.59 -18.65
CA GLY A 72 2.00 -11.15 -18.48
C GLY A 72 3.47 -10.74 -18.38
N LEU A 73 3.81 -9.61 -18.99
CA LEU A 73 5.15 -9.00 -18.90
C LEU A 73 5.19 -7.86 -17.87
N ASP A 74 4.06 -7.21 -17.62
CA ASP A 74 3.92 -6.12 -16.65
C ASP A 74 3.44 -6.62 -15.27
N ASP A 75 2.72 -7.75 -15.24
CA ASP A 75 2.40 -8.55 -14.05
C ASP A 75 2.88 -9.99 -14.27
N PRO A 76 3.97 -10.43 -13.59
CA PRO A 76 4.50 -11.80 -13.70
C PRO A 76 3.61 -12.90 -13.11
N SER A 77 2.60 -12.57 -12.29
CA SER A 77 1.60 -13.55 -11.88
C SER A 77 0.62 -13.87 -13.02
N ALA A 78 0.42 -12.92 -13.94
CA ALA A 78 -0.67 -13.01 -14.89
C ALA A 78 -0.49 -14.09 -15.97
N THR A 79 -1.51 -14.92 -16.18
CA THR A 79 -1.64 -15.84 -17.33
C THR A 79 -2.79 -15.38 -18.22
N ILE A 80 -2.72 -15.70 -19.51
CA ILE A 80 -3.79 -15.40 -20.47
C ILE A 80 -4.12 -16.61 -21.34
N ARG A 81 -5.43 -16.82 -21.58
CA ARG A 81 -5.95 -17.59 -22.72
C ARG A 81 -6.80 -16.66 -23.58
N ALA A 82 -6.63 -16.71 -24.90
CA ALA A 82 -7.32 -15.85 -25.84
C ALA A 82 -7.65 -16.59 -27.14
N ASP A 83 -8.62 -16.10 -27.89
CA ASP A 83 -8.94 -16.59 -29.23
C ASP A 83 -9.26 -15.45 -30.21
N LEU A 84 -9.21 -15.79 -31.50
CA LEU A 84 -9.77 -14.96 -32.55
C LEU A 84 -10.56 -15.88 -33.49
N THR A 85 -11.88 -15.70 -33.49
CA THR A 85 -12.86 -16.57 -34.18
C THR A 85 -13.86 -15.72 -34.97
N PRO A 86 -14.73 -16.31 -35.81
CA PRO A 86 -15.86 -15.61 -36.43
C PRO A 86 -16.80 -14.88 -35.46
N LEU A 87 -16.78 -15.19 -34.16
CA LEU A 87 -17.59 -14.51 -33.14
C LEU A 87 -16.91 -13.23 -32.60
N GLY A 88 -15.59 -13.17 -32.58
CA GLY A 88 -14.85 -12.02 -32.06
C GLY A 88 -13.41 -12.36 -31.65
N PHE A 89 -12.79 -11.45 -30.92
CA PHE A 89 -11.61 -11.72 -30.09
C PHE A 89 -12.05 -11.82 -28.63
N HIS A 90 -11.80 -12.94 -27.97
CA HIS A 90 -12.02 -13.07 -26.53
C HIS A 90 -10.66 -13.26 -25.85
N ALA A 91 -10.48 -12.67 -24.67
CA ALA A 91 -9.27 -12.84 -23.89
C ALA A 91 -9.58 -12.85 -22.41
N SER A 92 -8.88 -13.73 -21.68
CA SER A 92 -8.99 -13.82 -20.24
C SER A 92 -7.65 -13.86 -19.56
N VAL A 93 -7.51 -12.94 -18.62
CA VAL A 93 -6.33 -12.79 -17.79
C VAL A 93 -6.67 -13.23 -16.37
N ARG A 94 -5.92 -14.22 -15.88
CA ARG A 94 -5.88 -14.57 -14.46
C ARG A 94 -4.72 -13.85 -13.82
N SER A 95 -4.90 -13.21 -12.66
CA SER A 95 -3.86 -12.42 -11.98
C SER A 95 -4.08 -12.40 -10.47
N ALA A 96 -2.99 -12.36 -9.69
CA ALA A 96 -3.05 -12.17 -8.24
C ALA A 96 -3.61 -10.80 -7.82
N THR A 97 -3.74 -9.85 -8.75
CA THR A 97 -4.36 -8.52 -8.53
C THR A 97 -5.87 -8.49 -8.88
N GLY A 98 -6.41 -9.61 -9.35
CA GLY A 98 -7.78 -9.75 -9.82
C GLY A 98 -7.83 -10.08 -11.31
N ASN A 99 -8.70 -11.04 -11.65
CA ASN A 99 -8.88 -11.49 -13.01
C ASN A 99 -9.62 -10.43 -13.86
N TRP A 100 -9.29 -10.34 -15.15
CA TRP A 100 -9.90 -9.37 -16.06
C TRP A 100 -9.87 -9.82 -17.52
N TYR A 101 -10.79 -9.26 -18.32
CA TYR A 101 -11.28 -9.92 -19.53
C TYR A 101 -11.55 -8.93 -20.66
N ILE A 102 -11.57 -9.44 -21.90
CA ILE A 102 -11.97 -8.69 -23.11
C ILE A 102 -12.93 -9.56 -23.92
N ASP A 103 -14.13 -9.03 -24.18
CA ASP A 103 -15.15 -9.68 -25.02
C ASP A 103 -15.85 -8.68 -25.94
N PRO A 104 -16.46 -9.13 -27.06
CA PRO A 104 -17.47 -8.38 -27.78
C PRO A 104 -18.62 -8.00 -26.84
N TYR A 105 -19.03 -6.72 -26.85
CA TYR A 105 -20.03 -6.21 -25.90
C TYR A 105 -21.48 -6.58 -26.26
N TYR A 106 -21.74 -6.91 -27.54
CA TYR A 106 -23.06 -7.24 -28.05
C TYR A 106 -23.06 -8.61 -28.74
N HIS A 107 -24.13 -9.39 -28.55
CA HIS A 107 -24.25 -10.73 -29.16
C HIS A 107 -24.16 -10.67 -30.68
N LEU A 108 -23.24 -11.44 -31.26
CA LEU A 108 -22.91 -11.48 -32.70
C LEU A 108 -22.45 -10.14 -33.32
N ASP A 109 -22.03 -9.15 -32.50
CA ASP A 109 -21.52 -7.85 -32.98
C ASP A 109 -20.11 -7.56 -32.44
N GLN A 110 -19.16 -7.43 -33.36
CA GLN A 110 -17.74 -7.21 -33.11
C GLN A 110 -17.35 -5.72 -33.19
N SER A 111 -18.31 -4.79 -33.27
CA SER A 111 -18.04 -3.36 -33.42
C SER A 111 -17.45 -2.73 -32.15
N LEU A 112 -17.77 -3.28 -30.97
CA LEU A 112 -17.39 -2.77 -29.67
C LEU A 112 -16.97 -3.91 -28.73
N TYR A 113 -15.84 -3.73 -28.06
CA TYR A 113 -15.31 -4.63 -27.05
C TYR A 113 -15.31 -3.95 -25.69
N ALA A 114 -15.58 -4.72 -24.63
CA ALA A 114 -15.46 -4.25 -23.25
C ALA A 114 -14.21 -4.87 -22.61
N SER A 115 -13.41 -4.04 -21.91
CA SER A 115 -12.43 -4.50 -20.92
C SER A 115 -12.93 -4.12 -19.54
N TYR A 116 -13.06 -5.10 -18.64
CA TYR A 116 -13.79 -4.93 -17.39
C TYR A 116 -13.19 -5.73 -16.24
N PHE A 117 -13.23 -5.14 -15.04
CA PHE A 117 -12.92 -5.84 -13.80
C PHE A 117 -14.16 -6.59 -13.34
N ALA A 118 -13.91 -7.56 -12.48
CA ALA A 118 -14.95 -8.47 -12.07
C ALA A 118 -16.04 -7.83 -11.16
N ARG A 119 -15.84 -6.67 -10.54
CA ARG A 119 -16.67 -6.24 -9.39
C ARG A 119 -17.71 -5.14 -9.63
N ASP A 120 -18.03 -4.80 -10.89
CA ASP A 120 -18.53 -3.46 -11.24
C ASP A 120 -19.99 -3.32 -11.82
N LEU A 121 -20.88 -4.34 -11.87
CA LEU A 121 -22.18 -4.27 -12.61
C LEU A 121 -23.41 -4.97 -11.93
N GLU A 122 -24.65 -4.69 -12.42
CA GLU A 122 -25.96 -5.08 -11.79
C GLU A 122 -26.95 -5.87 -12.71
N ASN A 123 -28.09 -6.33 -12.16
CA ASN A 123 -28.81 -7.60 -12.47
C ASN A 123 -30.28 -7.46 -12.99
N PRO A 124 -30.76 -8.32 -13.94
CA PRO A 124 -31.89 -9.24 -13.60
C PRO A 124 -31.87 -10.67 -14.25
N HIS A 125 -32.20 -11.72 -13.46
CA HIS A 125 -32.50 -13.17 -13.77
C HIS A 125 -31.29 -14.10 -14.07
N GLY A 126 -31.14 -15.36 -13.57
CA GLY A 126 -32.03 -16.30 -12.83
C GLY A 126 -31.27 -17.53 -12.21
N GLU A 127 -31.91 -18.70 -11.97
CA GLU A 127 -31.31 -19.86 -11.22
C GLU A 127 -30.70 -21.01 -12.09
N PHE A 128 -29.66 -21.68 -11.55
CA PHE A 128 -29.01 -22.92 -12.06
C PHE A 128 -29.79 -24.19 -11.67
N VAL A 129 -29.64 -25.30 -12.43
CA VAL A 129 -30.38 -26.57 -12.19
C VAL A 129 -29.56 -27.81 -12.61
N GLU A 130 -29.27 -28.70 -11.66
CA GLU A 130 -28.68 -30.03 -11.89
C GLU A 130 -29.71 -31.16 -11.67
N ARG A 131 -29.44 -32.39 -12.14
CA ARG A 131 -30.39 -33.52 -12.13
C ARG A 131 -29.76 -34.85 -11.67
N GLU A 132 -30.42 -35.54 -10.74
CA GLU A 132 -29.89 -36.68 -9.94
C GLU A 132 -29.84 -38.06 -10.66
N ASP A 133 -29.81 -38.11 -11.99
CA ASP A 133 -30.29 -39.26 -12.80
C ASP A 133 -29.35 -40.50 -12.92
N VAL A 134 -28.21 -40.59 -12.21
CA VAL A 134 -27.13 -41.57 -12.54
C VAL A 134 -26.44 -42.29 -11.35
N GLU A 135 -27.19 -42.64 -10.29
CA GLU A 135 -26.62 -43.24 -9.06
C GLU A 135 -25.82 -44.56 -9.24
N SER A 136 -26.20 -45.42 -10.19
CA SER A 136 -25.81 -46.85 -10.16
C SER A 136 -24.38 -47.20 -10.62
N ALA A 137 -23.63 -46.27 -11.24
CA ALA A 137 -22.24 -46.49 -11.67
C ALA A 137 -21.20 -45.85 -10.74
N ALA A 138 -21.57 -44.81 -9.99
CA ALA A 138 -20.65 -43.98 -9.22
C ALA A 138 -20.01 -44.72 -8.02
N HIS A 139 -20.81 -45.48 -7.27
CA HIS A 139 -20.38 -46.12 -6.02
C HIS A 139 -19.22 -47.13 -6.15
N ALA A 140 -18.98 -47.71 -7.34
CA ALA A 140 -17.88 -48.64 -7.54
C ALA A 140 -16.51 -47.94 -7.72
N LEU A 141 -16.52 -46.64 -8.00
CA LEU A 141 -15.31 -45.83 -8.20
C LEU A 141 -14.83 -45.16 -6.91
N GLU A 142 -15.78 -44.82 -6.02
CA GLU A 142 -15.58 -44.09 -4.76
C GLU A 142 -14.54 -44.77 -3.85
N ASP A 143 -14.56 -46.10 -3.75
CA ASP A 143 -13.62 -46.91 -2.95
C ASP A 143 -12.19 -46.98 -3.55
N GLU A 144 -12.03 -46.88 -4.87
CA GLU A 144 -10.71 -46.99 -5.52
C GLU A 144 -9.92 -45.66 -5.52
N VAL A 145 -10.62 -44.52 -5.53
CA VAL A 145 -9.99 -43.19 -5.57
C VAL A 145 -9.42 -42.76 -4.20
N ALA A 146 -9.71 -43.50 -3.13
CA ALA A 146 -9.29 -43.20 -1.76
C ALA A 146 -7.78 -43.39 -1.47
N ALA A 147 -6.99 -43.95 -2.39
CA ALA A 147 -5.58 -44.31 -2.17
C ALA A 147 -4.57 -43.30 -2.75
N ALA A 148 -4.38 -42.16 -2.07
CA ALA A 148 -3.39 -41.15 -2.45
C ALA A 148 -1.94 -41.62 -2.26
N GLN A 149 -1.02 -41.14 -3.11
CA GLN A 149 0.42 -41.41 -3.02
C GLN A 149 1.16 -40.37 -2.16
N ALA A 150 2.30 -40.77 -1.59
CA ALA A 150 3.13 -39.89 -0.75
C ALA A 150 3.98 -38.91 -1.58
N GLU A 151 4.13 -37.67 -1.09
CA GLU A 151 4.86 -36.59 -1.76
C GLU A 151 6.40 -36.81 -1.77
N VAL A 152 7.06 -36.20 -2.76
CA VAL A 152 8.49 -36.39 -3.09
C VAL A 152 9.25 -35.06 -2.87
N PRO A 153 10.49 -35.06 -2.33
CA PRO A 153 11.20 -33.84 -1.91
C PRO A 153 11.71 -32.91 -3.03
N ALA A 154 11.42 -33.22 -4.29
CA ALA A 154 11.32 -32.24 -5.37
C ALA A 154 9.94 -32.46 -5.99
N GLY A 155 9.18 -31.37 -6.22
CA GLY A 155 7.84 -31.48 -6.78
C GLY A 155 7.88 -32.26 -8.10
N PRO A 156 6.95 -33.19 -8.34
CA PRO A 156 7.02 -34.07 -9.50
C PRO A 156 6.98 -33.27 -10.80
N LEU A 157 7.69 -33.79 -11.81
CA LEU A 157 7.65 -33.25 -13.16
C LEU A 157 6.20 -33.30 -13.68
N VAL A 158 5.66 -32.15 -14.06
CA VAL A 158 4.28 -32.02 -14.52
C VAL A 158 4.13 -32.70 -15.88
N LYS A 159 3.02 -33.42 -16.07
CA LYS A 159 2.71 -34.13 -17.31
C LYS A 159 1.45 -33.58 -17.94
N LEU A 160 1.58 -32.97 -19.11
CA LEU A 160 0.45 -32.47 -19.89
C LEU A 160 -0.29 -33.65 -20.51
N ARG A 161 -1.58 -33.79 -20.23
CA ARG A 161 -2.44 -34.85 -20.77
C ARG A 161 -3.43 -34.26 -21.76
N THR A 162 -3.28 -34.59 -23.04
CA THR A 162 -4.19 -34.12 -24.09
C THR A 162 -5.29 -35.15 -24.35
N TYR A 163 -6.55 -34.70 -24.27
CA TYR A 163 -7.75 -35.47 -24.54
C TYR A 163 -8.50 -34.89 -25.73
N ARG A 164 -8.94 -35.79 -26.62
CA ARG A 164 -9.78 -35.47 -27.77
C ARG A 164 -11.25 -35.40 -27.35
N VAL A 165 -11.89 -34.28 -27.61
CA VAL A 165 -13.28 -34.01 -27.23
C VAL A 165 -14.19 -34.03 -28.45
N ALA A 166 -15.24 -34.85 -28.37
CA ALA A 166 -16.35 -34.84 -29.32
C ALA A 166 -17.58 -34.21 -28.65
N LEU A 167 -17.75 -32.90 -28.87
CA LEU A 167 -18.86 -32.11 -28.33
C LEU A 167 -20.01 -32.04 -29.34
N VAL A 168 -21.08 -32.81 -29.13
CA VAL A 168 -22.31 -32.75 -29.93
C VAL A 168 -23.10 -31.49 -29.59
N THR A 169 -23.75 -30.89 -30.59
CA THR A 169 -24.70 -29.78 -30.39
C THR A 169 -25.98 -30.01 -31.19
N ASP A 170 -27.10 -29.54 -30.64
CA ASP A 170 -28.44 -29.74 -31.19
C ASP A 170 -28.94 -28.53 -32.01
N PRO A 171 -30.15 -28.62 -32.63
CA PRO A 171 -30.72 -27.51 -33.39
C PRO A 171 -30.99 -26.25 -32.55
N SER A 172 -31.28 -26.36 -31.26
CA SER A 172 -31.48 -25.18 -30.39
C SER A 172 -30.18 -24.45 -30.11
N TYR A 173 -29.06 -25.17 -29.88
CA TYR A 173 -27.72 -24.56 -29.79
C TYR A 173 -27.35 -23.83 -31.08
N ALA A 174 -27.60 -24.45 -32.24
CA ALA A 174 -27.37 -23.82 -33.56
C ALA A 174 -28.27 -22.60 -33.81
N THR A 175 -29.48 -22.58 -33.23
CA THR A 175 -30.41 -21.43 -33.32
C THR A 175 -29.89 -20.20 -32.57
N PHE A 176 -29.12 -20.39 -31.48
CA PHE A 176 -28.57 -19.29 -30.68
C PHE A 176 -27.38 -18.59 -31.37
N PHE A 177 -26.47 -19.36 -31.99
CA PHE A 177 -25.25 -18.84 -32.60
C PHE A 177 -25.35 -18.57 -34.11
N GLY A 178 -26.30 -19.19 -34.81
CA GLY A 178 -26.24 -19.38 -36.26
C GLY A 178 -25.45 -20.65 -36.61
N ALA A 179 -25.95 -21.41 -37.58
CA ALA A 179 -25.42 -22.73 -37.94
C ALA A 179 -23.96 -22.68 -38.42
N GLU A 180 -23.56 -21.58 -39.05
CA GLU A 180 -22.22 -21.27 -39.52
C GLU A 180 -21.21 -20.97 -38.40
N ASN A 181 -21.69 -20.56 -37.21
CA ASN A 181 -20.83 -20.17 -36.09
C ASN A 181 -20.67 -21.27 -35.03
N VAL A 182 -21.34 -22.41 -35.16
CA VAL A 182 -21.35 -23.47 -34.13
C VAL A 182 -19.94 -23.99 -33.82
N THR A 183 -19.10 -24.24 -34.82
CA THR A 183 -17.71 -24.67 -34.61
C THR A 183 -16.87 -23.58 -33.92
N ALA A 184 -17.08 -22.30 -34.26
CA ALA A 184 -16.45 -21.18 -33.57
C ALA A 184 -16.88 -21.09 -32.08
N ALA A 185 -18.17 -21.24 -31.80
CA ALA A 185 -18.70 -21.24 -30.43
C ALA A 185 -18.13 -22.39 -29.59
N LYS A 186 -18.05 -23.60 -30.16
CA LYS A 186 -17.41 -24.77 -29.52
C LYS A 186 -15.93 -24.49 -29.19
N VAL A 187 -15.20 -23.83 -30.08
CA VAL A 187 -13.78 -23.51 -29.86
C VAL A 187 -13.61 -22.45 -28.77
N THR A 188 -14.39 -21.36 -28.77
CA THR A 188 -14.33 -20.35 -27.70
C THR A 188 -14.65 -20.96 -26.33
N LEU A 189 -15.70 -21.77 -26.24
CA LEU A 189 -16.04 -22.55 -25.04
C LEU A 189 -14.88 -23.46 -24.60
N MET A 190 -14.32 -24.25 -25.51
CA MET A 190 -13.29 -25.21 -25.15
C MET A 190 -11.96 -24.53 -24.81
N ASN A 191 -11.67 -23.35 -25.36
CA ASN A 191 -10.54 -22.53 -24.94
C ASN A 191 -10.69 -22.05 -23.48
N ARG A 192 -11.91 -21.65 -23.06
CA ARG A 192 -12.24 -21.34 -21.67
C ARG A 192 -12.03 -22.54 -20.74
N VAL A 193 -12.69 -23.66 -21.04
CA VAL A 193 -12.65 -24.87 -20.19
C VAL A 193 -11.22 -25.41 -20.12
N THR A 194 -10.47 -25.40 -21.22
CA THR A 194 -9.06 -25.83 -21.23
C THR A 194 -8.16 -24.95 -20.36
N GLN A 195 -8.46 -23.66 -20.14
CA GLN A 195 -7.72 -22.86 -19.15
C GLN A 195 -7.91 -23.40 -17.73
N ILE A 196 -9.13 -23.79 -17.38
CA ILE A 196 -9.46 -24.30 -16.05
C ILE A 196 -8.78 -25.65 -15.77
N TYR A 197 -8.83 -26.55 -16.75
CA TYR A 197 -8.24 -27.88 -16.66
C TYR A 197 -6.70 -27.85 -16.73
N GLU A 198 -6.11 -26.99 -17.56
CA GLU A 198 -4.66 -26.98 -17.77
C GLU A 198 -3.89 -26.23 -16.67
N ASP A 199 -4.46 -25.16 -16.09
CA ASP A 199 -3.81 -24.34 -15.06
C ASP A 199 -3.58 -25.10 -13.73
N GLU A 200 -4.38 -26.13 -13.44
CA GLU A 200 -4.29 -26.90 -12.20
C GLU A 200 -4.07 -28.41 -12.42
N THR A 201 -4.84 -29.06 -13.29
CA THR A 201 -4.75 -30.53 -13.48
C THR A 201 -3.81 -30.95 -14.62
N ALA A 202 -3.20 -29.99 -15.31
CA ALA A 202 -2.40 -30.21 -16.53
C ALA A 202 -3.14 -31.04 -17.60
N ILE A 203 -4.46 -30.86 -17.71
CA ILE A 203 -5.32 -31.50 -18.71
C ILE A 203 -5.62 -30.51 -19.84
N ARG A 204 -5.32 -30.92 -21.07
CA ARG A 204 -5.64 -30.17 -22.30
C ARG A 204 -6.79 -30.84 -23.05
N LEU A 205 -7.79 -30.06 -23.44
CA LEU A 205 -8.95 -30.54 -24.20
C LEU A 205 -8.86 -30.01 -25.64
N VAL A 206 -8.90 -30.90 -26.62
CA VAL A 206 -8.84 -30.54 -28.05
C VAL A 206 -10.05 -31.08 -28.81
N LEU A 207 -10.73 -30.24 -29.57
CA LEU A 207 -11.83 -30.65 -30.44
C LEU A 207 -11.33 -31.50 -31.61
N ILE A 208 -12.02 -32.61 -31.86
CA ILE A 208 -11.61 -33.62 -32.85
C ILE A 208 -11.66 -33.10 -34.30
N ASN A 209 -10.85 -33.70 -35.17
CA ASN A 209 -10.82 -33.45 -36.62
C ASN A 209 -12.21 -33.49 -37.28
N ASP A 210 -13.11 -34.33 -36.75
CA ASP A 210 -14.47 -34.54 -37.26
C ASP A 210 -15.55 -33.70 -36.54
N THR A 211 -15.17 -32.64 -35.82
CA THR A 211 -16.10 -31.82 -35.00
C THR A 211 -17.33 -31.32 -35.79
N ASP A 212 -17.20 -30.96 -37.07
CA ASP A 212 -18.35 -30.51 -37.86
C ASP A 212 -19.43 -31.58 -38.04
N LYS A 213 -19.09 -32.88 -38.02
CA LYS A 213 -20.08 -33.97 -38.06
C LYS A 213 -20.96 -34.00 -36.81
N THR A 214 -20.51 -33.38 -35.71
CA THR A 214 -21.22 -33.28 -34.43
C THR A 214 -22.13 -32.04 -34.34
N ASN A 215 -22.19 -31.20 -35.38
CA ASN A 215 -23.05 -30.04 -35.50
C ASN A 215 -24.43 -30.47 -36.03
N LEU A 216 -25.31 -31.02 -35.18
CA LEU A 216 -26.65 -31.47 -35.57
C LEU A 216 -27.63 -30.29 -35.67
N ASN A 217 -27.30 -29.33 -36.52
CA ASN A 217 -27.87 -27.98 -36.56
C ASN A 217 -29.35 -27.91 -36.98
N THR A 218 -29.95 -29.00 -37.45
CA THR A 218 -31.33 -29.03 -37.96
C THR A 218 -32.08 -30.28 -37.49
N PRO A 219 -33.43 -30.25 -37.44
CA PRO A 219 -34.24 -31.43 -37.14
C PRO A 219 -33.91 -32.63 -38.03
N ALA A 220 -33.59 -32.41 -39.31
CA ALA A 220 -33.16 -33.45 -40.26
C ALA A 220 -31.87 -34.16 -39.86
N LEU A 221 -30.96 -33.47 -39.17
CA LEU A 221 -29.71 -34.05 -38.65
C LEU A 221 -29.89 -34.64 -37.24
N ALA A 222 -30.75 -34.06 -36.42
CA ALA A 222 -30.89 -34.39 -35.01
C ALA A 222 -32.02 -35.40 -34.71
N THR A 223 -33.24 -35.12 -35.16
CA THR A 223 -34.48 -35.73 -34.65
C THR A 223 -35.33 -36.47 -35.66
N GLU A 224 -35.07 -36.31 -36.96
CA GLU A 224 -35.82 -36.98 -38.02
C GLU A 224 -35.15 -38.32 -38.42
N PRO A 225 -35.93 -39.32 -38.86
CA PRO A 225 -35.40 -40.54 -39.49
C PRO A 225 -34.55 -40.25 -40.72
N ASN A 226 -33.66 -41.19 -41.09
CA ASN A 226 -32.77 -41.09 -42.25
C ASN A 226 -31.74 -39.94 -42.18
N GLY A 227 -31.51 -39.39 -40.99
CA GLY A 227 -30.37 -38.50 -40.70
C GLY A 227 -29.03 -39.25 -40.62
N PRO A 228 -27.95 -38.61 -40.13
CA PRO A 228 -26.60 -39.18 -40.13
C PRO A 228 -26.40 -40.39 -39.21
N CYS A 229 -27.42 -40.83 -38.46
CA CYS A 229 -27.41 -42.04 -37.64
C CYS A 229 -28.15 -43.24 -38.27
N GLY A 230 -28.53 -43.17 -39.56
CA GLY A 230 -29.32 -44.21 -40.22
C GLY A 230 -30.82 -43.89 -40.26
N ALA A 231 -31.63 -44.92 -40.54
CA ALA A 231 -33.09 -44.84 -40.46
C ALA A 231 -33.59 -44.51 -39.04
N ALA A 232 -32.79 -44.78 -38.00
CA ALA A 232 -33.02 -44.22 -36.67
C ALA A 232 -32.50 -42.78 -36.59
N ALA A 233 -33.36 -41.84 -36.19
CA ALA A 233 -32.96 -40.48 -35.82
C ALA A 233 -31.84 -40.49 -34.78
N CYS A 234 -30.89 -39.54 -34.83
CA CYS A 234 -29.79 -39.50 -33.88
C CYS A 234 -30.30 -39.37 -32.43
N PHE A 235 -31.25 -38.48 -32.18
CA PHE A 235 -31.98 -38.38 -30.92
C PHE A 235 -33.49 -38.35 -31.18
N THR A 236 -34.29 -38.69 -30.17
CA THR A 236 -35.72 -38.33 -30.16
C THR A 236 -35.89 -36.90 -29.64
N THR A 237 -36.98 -36.22 -29.98
CA THR A 237 -37.28 -34.87 -29.46
C THR A 237 -37.28 -34.83 -27.92
N ALA A 238 -37.73 -35.91 -27.26
CA ALA A 238 -37.72 -36.04 -25.80
C ALA A 238 -36.31 -36.19 -25.18
N GLN A 239 -35.32 -36.65 -25.95
CA GLN A 239 -33.92 -36.70 -25.51
C GLN A 239 -33.18 -35.37 -25.67
N LEU A 240 -33.75 -34.42 -26.43
CA LEU A 240 -33.16 -33.08 -26.59
C LEU A 240 -33.94 -32.00 -25.82
N SER A 241 -35.05 -32.33 -25.16
CA SER A 241 -35.79 -31.38 -24.32
C SER A 241 -35.13 -31.09 -22.98
N SER A 242 -34.28 -31.99 -22.48
CA SER A 242 -33.45 -31.77 -21.30
C SER A 242 -32.27 -32.74 -21.25
N CYS A 243 -31.29 -32.43 -20.40
CA CYS A 243 -30.29 -33.41 -19.99
C CYS A 243 -30.94 -34.48 -19.09
N GLY A 244 -30.48 -35.73 -19.20
CA GLY A 244 -31.01 -36.87 -18.46
C GLY A 244 -30.43 -38.21 -18.93
N SER A 245 -30.67 -39.28 -18.16
CA SER A 245 -30.10 -40.62 -18.40
C SER A 245 -30.36 -41.18 -19.81
N GLY A 246 -31.53 -40.90 -20.38
CA GLY A 246 -31.92 -41.27 -21.75
C GLY A 246 -31.15 -40.52 -22.84
N THR A 247 -30.71 -39.29 -22.57
CA THR A 247 -29.87 -38.46 -23.45
C THR A 247 -28.43 -38.94 -23.41
N LEU A 248 -27.87 -39.14 -22.20
CA LEU A 248 -26.51 -39.66 -22.00
C LEU A 248 -26.30 -41.01 -22.67
N SER A 249 -27.23 -41.95 -22.44
CA SER A 249 -27.18 -43.29 -23.03
C SER A 249 -27.26 -43.27 -24.55
N ARG A 250 -27.95 -42.27 -25.13
CA ARG A 250 -28.06 -42.09 -26.58
C ARG A 250 -26.83 -41.43 -27.19
N ASN A 251 -26.24 -40.44 -26.50
CA ASN A 251 -25.06 -39.71 -26.98
C ASN A 251 -23.88 -40.64 -27.30
N ARG A 252 -23.67 -41.69 -26.49
CA ARG A 252 -22.69 -42.77 -26.76
C ARG A 252 -22.88 -43.41 -28.15
N ILE A 253 -24.12 -43.73 -28.51
CA ILE A 253 -24.45 -44.36 -29.80
C ILE A 253 -24.27 -43.35 -30.93
N VAL A 254 -24.74 -42.11 -30.73
CA VAL A 254 -24.68 -41.04 -31.72
C VAL A 254 -23.23 -40.68 -32.06
N LEU A 255 -22.38 -40.38 -31.08
CA LEU A 255 -20.96 -40.15 -31.33
C LEU A 255 -20.27 -41.36 -31.97
N GLY A 256 -20.68 -42.57 -31.62
CA GLY A 256 -20.21 -43.77 -32.30
C GLY A 256 -20.59 -43.85 -33.78
N GLN A 257 -21.75 -43.30 -34.18
CA GLN A 257 -22.17 -43.25 -35.60
C GLN A 257 -21.54 -42.07 -36.36
N LEU A 258 -21.44 -40.90 -35.72
CA LEU A 258 -20.95 -39.68 -36.38
C LEU A 258 -19.42 -39.70 -36.58
N VAL A 259 -18.68 -40.15 -35.58
CA VAL A 259 -17.20 -40.02 -35.54
C VAL A 259 -16.46 -41.28 -35.11
N GLY A 260 -17.11 -42.22 -34.39
CA GLY A 260 -16.49 -43.46 -33.92
C GLY A 260 -15.68 -43.31 -32.63
N ALA A 261 -15.80 -44.28 -31.72
CA ALA A 261 -15.26 -44.22 -30.37
C ALA A 261 -13.72 -44.24 -30.28
N SER A 262 -12.98 -44.66 -31.29
CA SER A 262 -11.51 -44.56 -31.33
C SER A 262 -11.01 -43.13 -31.57
N ASN A 263 -11.88 -42.24 -32.10
CA ASN A 263 -11.49 -40.90 -32.51
C ASN A 263 -11.63 -39.84 -31.42
N TYR A 264 -12.21 -40.17 -30.25
CA TYR A 264 -12.34 -39.25 -29.11
C TYR A 264 -12.12 -39.95 -27.77
N ASP A 265 -11.77 -39.17 -26.74
CA ASP A 265 -11.50 -39.64 -25.37
C ASP A 265 -12.57 -39.13 -24.39
N VAL A 266 -13.13 -37.94 -24.67
CA VAL A 266 -14.27 -37.30 -23.98
C VAL A 266 -15.40 -37.08 -24.99
N GLY A 267 -16.62 -37.48 -24.67
CA GLY A 267 -17.81 -37.13 -25.43
C GLY A 267 -18.83 -36.41 -24.56
N HIS A 268 -19.42 -35.35 -25.09
CA HIS A 268 -20.36 -34.49 -24.35
C HIS A 268 -21.43 -33.96 -25.31
N ILE A 269 -22.60 -33.56 -24.82
CA ILE A 269 -23.62 -32.87 -25.63
C ILE A 269 -24.04 -31.54 -25.00
N GLY A 270 -23.97 -30.47 -25.80
CA GLY A 270 -24.47 -29.13 -25.47
C GLY A 270 -25.85 -28.88 -26.09
N LEU A 271 -26.81 -28.44 -25.28
CA LEU A 271 -28.17 -28.09 -25.69
C LEU A 271 -28.43 -26.59 -25.54
N GLY A 272 -29.14 -25.99 -26.50
CA GLY A 272 -29.60 -24.59 -26.46
C GLY A 272 -30.97 -24.39 -25.77
N VAL A 273 -31.32 -25.24 -24.80
CA VAL A 273 -32.56 -25.18 -24.01
C VAL A 273 -32.24 -25.23 -22.51
N ASN A 274 -33.20 -24.91 -21.63
CA ASN A 274 -33.02 -25.08 -20.18
C ASN A 274 -33.08 -26.56 -19.78
N GLY A 275 -32.02 -27.30 -20.14
CA GLY A 275 -31.91 -28.73 -19.93
C GLY A 275 -31.34 -29.10 -18.57
N GLY A 276 -30.61 -28.19 -17.93
CA GLY A 276 -29.79 -28.47 -16.75
C GLY A 276 -28.51 -29.21 -17.13
N GLY A 277 -27.77 -29.67 -16.12
CA GLY A 277 -26.59 -30.51 -16.27
C GLY A 277 -26.85 -31.96 -15.81
N VAL A 278 -26.14 -32.92 -16.41
CA VAL A 278 -25.91 -34.27 -15.85
C VAL A 278 -24.78 -35.02 -16.57
N ALA A 279 -23.96 -35.73 -15.81
CA ALA A 279 -22.89 -36.57 -16.30
C ALA A 279 -22.76 -37.88 -15.51
N SER A 280 -22.03 -38.84 -16.09
CA SER A 280 -21.66 -40.10 -15.42
C SER A 280 -20.27 -39.98 -14.81
N LEU A 281 -20.11 -40.40 -13.55
CA LEU A 281 -18.86 -40.27 -12.79
C LEU A 281 -17.73 -41.15 -13.37
N GLY A 282 -16.57 -40.55 -13.65
CA GLY A 282 -15.31 -41.24 -13.96
C GLY A 282 -15.35 -42.16 -15.19
N VAL A 283 -15.80 -41.61 -16.33
CA VAL A 283 -16.07 -42.37 -17.56
C VAL A 283 -15.10 -42.12 -18.70
N ILE A 284 -14.20 -41.12 -18.62
CA ILE A 284 -13.29 -40.74 -19.72
C ILE A 284 -12.44 -41.93 -20.21
N GLY A 285 -12.30 -42.04 -21.54
CA GLY A 285 -11.60 -43.14 -22.20
C GLY A 285 -12.32 -44.50 -22.19
N GLY A 286 -13.34 -44.69 -21.35
CA GLY A 286 -14.09 -45.94 -21.20
C GLY A 286 -15.34 -46.07 -22.08
N ASN A 287 -16.13 -47.13 -21.86
CA ASN A 287 -17.37 -47.41 -22.61
C ASN A 287 -18.40 -46.28 -22.48
N SER A 288 -18.42 -45.62 -21.31
CA SER A 288 -19.35 -44.54 -20.99
C SER A 288 -18.82 -43.14 -21.28
N LYS A 289 -17.65 -42.99 -21.94
CA LYS A 289 -16.95 -41.70 -22.10
C LYS A 289 -17.73 -40.57 -22.80
N ALA A 290 -18.86 -40.89 -23.41
CA ALA A 290 -19.80 -39.97 -24.05
C ALA A 290 -20.99 -39.52 -23.16
N GLN A 291 -21.05 -39.96 -21.90
CA GLN A 291 -22.17 -39.71 -20.99
C GLN A 291 -21.96 -38.43 -20.16
N GLY A 292 -21.93 -37.28 -20.83
CA GLY A 292 -22.05 -35.94 -20.23
C GLY A 292 -22.97 -35.05 -21.06
N CYS A 293 -23.76 -34.19 -20.40
CA CYS A 293 -24.71 -33.29 -21.03
C CYS A 293 -24.80 -31.96 -20.26
N THR A 294 -24.87 -30.85 -20.99
CA THR A 294 -25.21 -29.52 -20.45
C THR A 294 -26.26 -28.87 -21.34
N GLY A 295 -27.28 -28.24 -20.75
CA GLY A 295 -28.26 -27.45 -21.49
C GLY A 295 -28.58 -26.09 -20.87
N LEU A 296 -28.27 -25.00 -21.58
CA LEU A 296 -28.73 -23.64 -21.28
C LEU A 296 -29.35 -22.95 -22.52
N PRO A 297 -30.39 -22.09 -22.35
CA PRO A 297 -30.92 -21.26 -23.44
C PRO A 297 -29.94 -20.20 -23.96
N THR A 298 -28.98 -19.81 -23.13
CA THR A 298 -27.91 -18.84 -23.42
C THR A 298 -26.56 -19.54 -23.18
N PRO A 299 -26.11 -20.42 -24.08
CA PRO A 299 -24.94 -21.28 -23.90
C PRO A 299 -23.62 -20.52 -24.14
N ILE A 300 -23.44 -19.41 -23.42
CA ILE A 300 -22.26 -18.54 -23.44
C ILE A 300 -21.82 -18.22 -22.01
N GLY A 301 -20.57 -17.77 -21.91
CA GLY A 301 -20.01 -17.25 -20.69
C GLY A 301 -19.69 -18.30 -19.63
N ASP A 302 -19.28 -17.82 -18.47
CA ASP A 302 -18.87 -18.65 -17.36
C ASP A 302 -20.02 -19.37 -16.66
N PHE A 303 -21.27 -18.91 -16.81
CA PHE A 303 -22.40 -19.74 -16.40
C PHE A 303 -22.39 -21.08 -17.14
N TYR A 304 -22.24 -21.00 -18.47
CA TYR A 304 -22.20 -22.20 -19.29
C TYR A 304 -20.88 -22.94 -19.15
N ALA A 305 -19.75 -22.23 -19.07
CA ALA A 305 -18.42 -22.84 -19.11
C ALA A 305 -17.90 -23.35 -17.75
N VAL A 306 -18.20 -22.67 -16.64
CA VAL A 306 -17.73 -23.02 -15.29
C VAL A 306 -18.81 -23.82 -14.56
N ASP A 307 -19.95 -23.17 -14.28
CA ASP A 307 -21.01 -23.77 -13.44
C ASP A 307 -21.58 -25.06 -14.07
N TYR A 308 -21.70 -25.13 -15.41
CA TYR A 308 -22.10 -26.37 -16.09
C TYR A 308 -20.95 -27.14 -16.74
N VAL A 309 -20.38 -26.69 -17.87
CA VAL A 309 -19.54 -27.57 -18.71
C VAL A 309 -18.29 -28.05 -17.99
N SER A 310 -17.63 -27.21 -17.17
CA SER A 310 -16.48 -27.66 -16.37
C SER A 310 -16.89 -28.60 -15.24
N HIS A 311 -18.02 -28.33 -14.56
CA HIS A 311 -18.62 -29.19 -13.53
C HIS A 311 -18.97 -30.58 -14.08
N GLU A 312 -19.74 -30.63 -15.16
CA GLU A 312 -20.20 -31.86 -15.79
C GLU A 312 -19.05 -32.66 -16.42
N MET A 313 -18.06 -32.00 -17.03
CA MET A 313 -16.83 -32.68 -17.40
C MET A 313 -16.05 -33.16 -16.17
N GLY A 314 -16.12 -32.44 -15.05
CA GLY A 314 -15.47 -32.79 -13.78
C GLY A 314 -15.97 -34.11 -13.24
N HIS A 315 -17.30 -34.32 -13.25
CA HIS A 315 -17.93 -35.62 -13.06
C HIS A 315 -17.37 -36.68 -14.01
N GLN A 316 -17.32 -36.39 -15.33
CA GLN A 316 -16.77 -37.35 -16.29
C GLN A 316 -15.31 -37.73 -15.97
N PHE A 317 -14.52 -36.80 -15.42
CA PHE A 317 -13.14 -36.97 -14.93
C PHE A 317 -13.03 -37.53 -13.48
N ALA A 318 -14.15 -37.93 -12.87
CA ALA A 318 -14.29 -38.53 -11.52
C ALA A 318 -14.24 -37.58 -10.31
N GLY A 319 -14.36 -36.25 -10.50
CA GLY A 319 -14.60 -35.33 -9.39
C GLY A 319 -16.00 -35.53 -8.81
N ASN A 320 -16.11 -35.68 -7.49
CA ASN A 320 -17.39 -35.69 -6.77
C ASN A 320 -17.75 -34.29 -6.23
N HIS A 321 -19.00 -34.14 -5.82
CA HIS A 321 -19.48 -32.94 -5.13
C HIS A 321 -18.76 -32.65 -3.81
N THR A 322 -18.35 -31.40 -3.64
CA THR A 322 -17.53 -30.94 -2.50
C THR A 322 -18.32 -30.33 -1.36
N PHE A 323 -19.59 -30.01 -1.56
CA PHE A 323 -20.39 -29.24 -0.61
C PHE A 323 -20.90 -30.07 0.59
N ASN A 324 -21.17 -29.41 1.72
CA ASN A 324 -21.64 -30.05 2.97
C ASN A 324 -23.04 -29.61 3.44
N GLY A 325 -23.71 -28.75 2.68
CA GLY A 325 -25.09 -28.30 2.92
C GLY A 325 -26.12 -29.44 2.90
N THR A 326 -27.35 -29.11 3.28
CA THR A 326 -28.48 -30.03 3.45
C THR A 326 -29.82 -29.45 3.00
N GLN A 327 -29.85 -28.27 2.36
CA GLN A 327 -31.07 -27.62 1.85
C GLN A 327 -31.19 -27.67 0.32
N TYR A 328 -32.44 -27.72 -0.16
CA TYR A 328 -32.80 -27.75 -1.59
C TYR A 328 -31.95 -28.73 -2.40
N ASN A 329 -31.19 -28.30 -3.42
CA ASN A 329 -30.40 -29.23 -4.24
C ASN A 329 -29.19 -29.83 -3.48
N CYS A 330 -28.73 -29.22 -2.38
CA CYS A 330 -27.77 -29.86 -1.47
C CYS A 330 -28.40 -30.99 -0.62
N SER A 331 -29.70 -31.23 -0.75
CA SER A 331 -30.40 -32.40 -0.19
C SER A 331 -30.65 -33.45 -1.29
N GLY A 332 -31.71 -34.26 -1.20
CA GLY A 332 -32.16 -35.18 -2.25
C GLY A 332 -31.34 -36.48 -2.37
N GLY A 333 -30.05 -36.33 -2.65
CA GLY A 333 -29.09 -37.41 -2.88
C GLY A 333 -27.74 -36.90 -3.38
N ASN A 334 -27.70 -35.69 -3.95
CA ASN A 334 -26.52 -35.08 -4.55
C ASN A 334 -25.29 -34.95 -3.64
N ARG A 335 -25.47 -34.82 -2.32
CA ARG A 335 -24.35 -34.60 -1.41
C ARG A 335 -23.47 -35.85 -1.29
N SER A 336 -22.25 -35.78 -1.83
CA SER A 336 -21.25 -36.84 -1.67
C SER A 336 -20.66 -36.86 -0.25
N ALA A 337 -21.12 -37.79 0.59
CA ALA A 337 -20.76 -37.86 2.01
C ALA A 337 -19.27 -38.21 2.29
N ALA A 338 -18.55 -38.76 1.32
CA ALA A 338 -17.10 -38.96 1.40
C ALA A 338 -16.30 -37.70 1.05
N ASN A 339 -16.90 -36.78 0.29
CA ASN A 339 -16.22 -35.68 -0.42
C ASN A 339 -16.69 -34.28 0.02
N SER A 340 -17.58 -34.18 1.01
CA SER A 340 -18.11 -32.92 1.50
C SER A 340 -17.09 -32.12 2.36
N TYR A 341 -16.20 -31.37 1.71
CA TYR A 341 -15.13 -30.56 2.31
C TYR A 341 -15.39 -29.05 2.31
N GLU A 342 -16.45 -28.55 1.67
CA GLU A 342 -16.83 -27.12 1.67
C GLU A 342 -18.11 -26.86 2.47
N PRO A 343 -18.23 -25.76 3.24
CA PRO A 343 -19.42 -25.47 4.04
C PRO A 343 -20.58 -24.99 3.18
N GLY A 344 -21.82 -25.29 3.59
CA GLY A 344 -23.02 -24.88 2.84
C GLY A 344 -23.00 -25.41 1.41
N SER A 345 -23.24 -24.55 0.43
CA SER A 345 -23.19 -24.84 -1.00
C SER A 345 -21.78 -25.07 -1.56
N GLY A 346 -20.74 -24.65 -0.83
CA GLY A 346 -19.39 -24.46 -1.38
C GLY A 346 -19.29 -23.35 -2.44
N SER A 347 -18.11 -23.22 -3.03
CA SER A 347 -17.75 -22.27 -4.09
C SER A 347 -16.84 -22.82 -5.20
N SER A 348 -16.25 -24.02 -5.08
CA SER A 348 -15.45 -24.60 -6.17
C SER A 348 -16.30 -25.09 -7.35
N ILE A 349 -15.65 -25.48 -8.46
CA ILE A 349 -16.34 -25.98 -9.66
C ILE A 349 -17.25 -27.18 -9.38
N MET A 350 -16.88 -28.08 -8.46
CA MET A 350 -17.70 -29.23 -8.06
C MET A 350 -18.63 -28.94 -6.86
N ALA A 351 -18.81 -27.67 -6.52
CA ALA A 351 -19.75 -27.23 -5.51
C ALA A 351 -21.11 -26.89 -6.13
N TYR A 352 -22.12 -26.63 -5.29
CA TYR A 352 -23.50 -26.31 -5.70
C TYR A 352 -23.81 -24.81 -5.46
N ALA A 353 -22.87 -23.94 -5.83
CA ALA A 353 -22.99 -22.50 -5.63
C ALA A 353 -24.31 -21.96 -6.21
N GLY A 354 -25.04 -21.18 -5.41
CA GLY A 354 -26.29 -20.54 -5.81
C GLY A 354 -27.57 -21.38 -5.75
N ILE A 355 -27.50 -22.71 -5.56
CA ILE A 355 -28.67 -23.60 -5.68
C ILE A 355 -29.06 -24.41 -4.43
N CYS A 356 -28.56 -24.03 -3.26
CA CYS A 356 -28.85 -24.68 -1.99
C CYS A 356 -29.58 -23.78 -0.98
N GLN A 357 -30.37 -22.82 -1.45
CA GLN A 357 -31.25 -22.02 -0.62
C GLN A 357 -30.49 -21.25 0.48
N GLN A 358 -30.74 -21.48 1.77
CA GLN A 358 -30.00 -20.81 2.84
C GLN A 358 -28.61 -21.39 3.09
N ASP A 359 -28.23 -22.47 2.40
CA ASP A 359 -26.87 -22.99 2.42
C ASP A 359 -25.95 -22.28 1.41
N ASN A 360 -26.49 -21.42 0.52
CA ASN A 360 -25.70 -20.69 -0.46
C ASN A 360 -24.66 -19.76 0.20
N LEU A 361 -23.39 -19.99 -0.10
CA LEU A 361 -22.29 -19.06 0.19
C LEU A 361 -22.30 -17.87 -0.78
N GLN A 362 -22.50 -18.17 -2.06
CA GLN A 362 -22.39 -17.25 -3.19
C GLN A 362 -23.27 -17.74 -4.35
N PRO A 363 -23.65 -16.88 -5.32
CA PRO A 363 -24.56 -17.25 -6.41
C PRO A 363 -23.97 -18.13 -7.51
N HIS A 364 -22.65 -18.15 -7.69
CA HIS A 364 -21.95 -18.85 -8.79
C HIS A 364 -20.60 -19.41 -8.33
N SER A 365 -20.09 -20.42 -9.04
CA SER A 365 -18.82 -21.08 -8.72
C SER A 365 -17.63 -20.22 -9.13
N ASP A 366 -16.59 -20.23 -8.31
CA ASP A 366 -15.28 -19.68 -8.67
C ASP A 366 -14.50 -20.73 -9.49
N PRO A 367 -13.71 -20.33 -10.51
CA PRO A 367 -13.17 -21.25 -11.50
C PRO A 367 -11.87 -21.94 -11.03
N TYR A 368 -11.93 -22.62 -9.88
CA TYR A 368 -10.84 -23.39 -9.26
C TYR A 368 -11.34 -24.80 -8.86
N TRP A 369 -10.43 -25.77 -8.81
CA TRP A 369 -10.73 -27.06 -8.17
C TRP A 369 -10.43 -26.96 -6.68
N SER A 370 -11.37 -27.39 -5.83
CA SER A 370 -11.00 -27.74 -4.45
C SER A 370 -9.93 -28.83 -4.50
N HIS A 371 -9.03 -28.85 -3.52
CA HIS A 371 -8.03 -29.92 -3.41
C HIS A 371 -8.64 -31.33 -3.47
N ARG A 372 -9.89 -31.52 -2.98
CA ARG A 372 -10.54 -32.82 -3.08
C ARG A 372 -10.80 -33.22 -4.53
N SER A 373 -11.46 -32.37 -5.32
CA SER A 373 -11.74 -32.63 -6.74
C SER A 373 -10.44 -32.78 -7.55
N TYR A 374 -9.42 -31.95 -7.26
CA TYR A 374 -8.08 -32.10 -7.84
C TYR A 374 -7.51 -33.50 -7.58
N THR A 375 -7.60 -33.99 -6.34
CA THR A 375 -7.10 -35.32 -5.95
C THR A 375 -7.86 -36.44 -6.64
N GLU A 376 -9.18 -36.35 -6.75
CA GLU A 376 -10.00 -37.36 -7.42
C GLU A 376 -9.70 -37.43 -8.92
N ILE A 377 -9.68 -36.27 -9.60
CA ILE A 377 -9.38 -36.16 -11.03
C ILE A 377 -7.98 -36.68 -11.34
N THR A 378 -6.96 -36.20 -10.60
CA THR A 378 -5.56 -36.60 -10.83
C THR A 378 -5.31 -38.09 -10.53
N THR A 379 -5.98 -38.66 -9.52
CA THR A 379 -5.95 -40.10 -9.23
C THR A 379 -6.61 -40.89 -10.36
N TYR A 380 -7.78 -40.45 -10.86
CA TYR A 380 -8.47 -41.12 -11.95
C TYR A 380 -7.61 -41.17 -13.22
N VAL A 381 -7.05 -40.04 -13.68
CA VAL A 381 -6.26 -39.96 -14.93
C VAL A 381 -4.86 -40.58 -14.82
N THR A 382 -4.39 -40.90 -13.62
CA THR A 382 -3.12 -41.64 -13.41
C THR A 382 -3.33 -43.14 -13.18
N SER A 383 -4.54 -43.57 -12.80
CA SER A 383 -4.87 -44.97 -12.53
C SER A 383 -4.93 -45.85 -13.78
N SER A 384 -4.61 -47.14 -13.63
CA SER A 384 -4.88 -48.15 -14.66
C SER A 384 -6.29 -48.70 -14.50
N ARG A 385 -7.05 -48.80 -15.60
CA ARG A 385 -8.45 -49.25 -15.61
C ARG A 385 -8.61 -50.56 -16.38
N ALA A 386 -9.62 -51.36 -16.03
CA ALA A 386 -9.86 -52.64 -16.68
C ALA A 386 -10.23 -52.47 -18.17
N ALA A 387 -9.67 -53.31 -19.04
CA ALA A 387 -9.94 -53.28 -20.46
C ALA A 387 -11.41 -53.64 -20.79
N ILE A 388 -12.01 -52.95 -21.76
CA ILE A 388 -13.41 -53.11 -22.17
C ILE A 388 -13.51 -53.80 -23.52
N SER A 389 -14.62 -54.51 -23.74
CA SER A 389 -14.89 -55.17 -25.02
C SER A 389 -15.43 -54.19 -26.06
N GLU A 390 -15.02 -54.39 -27.31
CA GLU A 390 -15.45 -53.60 -28.46
C GLU A 390 -16.98 -53.66 -28.65
N VAL A 391 -17.59 -52.52 -29.01
CA VAL A 391 -19.00 -52.43 -29.38
C VAL A 391 -19.14 -51.62 -30.66
N GLN A 392 -19.65 -52.23 -31.72
CA GLN A 392 -19.94 -51.58 -33.00
C GLN A 392 -21.45 -51.62 -33.26
N THR A 393 -22.02 -50.53 -33.79
CA THR A 393 -23.44 -50.44 -34.13
C THR A 393 -23.57 -50.29 -35.64
N VAL A 394 -24.49 -51.06 -36.22
CA VAL A 394 -24.87 -51.03 -37.63
C VAL A 394 -26.10 -50.15 -37.79
N SER A 395 -26.00 -49.15 -38.68
CA SER A 395 -27.09 -48.29 -39.11
C SER A 395 -27.50 -48.64 -40.54
N LEU A 396 -28.79 -48.86 -40.77
CA LEU A 396 -29.36 -49.18 -42.08
C LEU A 396 -30.24 -48.02 -42.59
N TYR A 397 -30.35 -47.90 -43.91
CA TYR A 397 -31.31 -47.05 -44.62
C TYR A 397 -32.09 -47.92 -45.62
N ASP A 398 -33.35 -47.58 -45.86
CA ASP A 398 -34.24 -48.20 -46.87
C ASP A 398 -34.39 -49.74 -46.75
N TYR A 399 -34.08 -50.34 -45.59
CA TYR A 399 -34.21 -51.77 -45.31
C TYR A 399 -35.66 -52.13 -44.90
N ASP A 400 -36.65 -51.72 -45.69
CA ASP A 400 -38.08 -51.72 -45.32
C ASP A 400 -38.91 -52.83 -46.00
N THR A 401 -38.33 -53.55 -46.95
CA THR A 401 -39.00 -54.48 -47.85
C THR A 401 -38.46 -55.91 -47.68
N ASN A 402 -39.34 -56.92 -47.73
CA ASN A 402 -38.91 -58.32 -47.60
C ASN A 402 -38.12 -58.74 -48.85
N GLY A 403 -36.89 -59.21 -48.65
CA GLY A 403 -35.93 -59.46 -49.73
C GLY A 403 -34.77 -58.46 -49.77
N ASP A 404 -34.88 -57.32 -49.08
CA ASP A 404 -33.75 -56.41 -48.89
C ASP A 404 -32.63 -57.13 -48.14
N SER A 405 -31.39 -56.85 -48.53
CA SER A 405 -30.26 -57.62 -48.02
C SER A 405 -28.93 -56.90 -48.08
N PHE A 406 -27.98 -57.40 -47.30
CA PHE A 406 -26.58 -56.99 -47.26
C PHE A 406 -25.71 -58.15 -46.77
N THR A 407 -24.39 -58.00 -46.85
CA THR A 407 -23.42 -58.85 -46.14
C THR A 407 -22.60 -58.00 -45.18
N VAL A 408 -22.11 -58.62 -44.10
CA VAL A 408 -21.13 -58.03 -43.20
C VAL A 408 -19.75 -58.48 -43.66
N ASN A 409 -18.85 -57.53 -43.92
CA ASN A 409 -17.46 -57.80 -44.26
C ASN A 409 -16.57 -57.66 -43.01
N TYR A 410 -15.69 -58.63 -42.81
CA TYR A 410 -14.61 -58.56 -41.84
C TYR A 410 -13.30 -59.01 -42.48
N ALA A 411 -12.25 -58.19 -42.33
CA ALA A 411 -10.92 -58.44 -42.92
C ALA A 411 -10.94 -58.81 -44.42
N GLY A 412 -11.86 -58.21 -45.20
CA GLY A 412 -11.99 -58.43 -46.64
C GLY A 412 -12.85 -59.62 -47.04
N ASN A 413 -13.41 -60.39 -46.10
CA ASN A 413 -14.29 -61.53 -46.36
C ASN A 413 -15.75 -61.20 -45.98
N ASP A 414 -16.69 -61.49 -46.88
CA ASP A 414 -18.11 -61.28 -46.66
C ASP A 414 -18.77 -62.45 -45.90
N SER A 415 -19.79 -62.13 -45.11
CA SER A 415 -20.69 -63.09 -44.46
C SER A 415 -21.61 -63.79 -45.46
N ALA A 416 -22.36 -64.79 -44.98
CA ALA A 416 -23.62 -65.14 -45.64
C ALA A 416 -24.55 -63.92 -45.70
N SER A 417 -25.36 -63.81 -46.76
CA SER A 417 -26.31 -62.69 -46.92
C SER A 417 -27.34 -62.66 -45.80
N ILE A 418 -27.54 -61.47 -45.25
CA ILE A 418 -28.53 -61.16 -44.22
C ILE A 418 -29.71 -60.49 -44.93
N VAL A 419 -30.86 -61.17 -44.94
CA VAL A 419 -32.02 -60.86 -45.77
C VAL A 419 -33.26 -60.63 -44.90
N ARG A 420 -33.96 -59.53 -45.16
CA ARG A 420 -35.17 -59.13 -44.42
C ARG A 420 -36.30 -60.12 -44.66
N GLY A 421 -36.95 -60.54 -43.58
CA GLY A 421 -38.01 -61.55 -43.61
C GLY A 421 -37.52 -63.00 -43.77
N VAL A 422 -36.20 -63.26 -43.82
CA VAL A 422 -35.63 -64.61 -43.95
C VAL A 422 -34.75 -64.98 -42.75
N ASN A 423 -33.64 -64.26 -42.53
CA ASN A 423 -32.66 -64.57 -41.47
C ASN A 423 -32.21 -63.35 -40.66
N TYR A 424 -32.75 -62.14 -40.92
CA TYR A 424 -32.54 -60.95 -40.09
C TYR A 424 -33.16 -61.11 -38.68
N THR A 425 -32.38 -61.75 -37.81
CA THR A 425 -32.67 -62.05 -36.40
C THR A 425 -31.34 -61.97 -35.63
N THR A 426 -31.35 -61.75 -34.32
CA THR A 426 -30.10 -61.67 -33.53
C THR A 426 -29.25 -62.94 -33.68
N ALA A 427 -29.88 -64.12 -33.69
CA ALA A 427 -29.22 -65.40 -33.94
C ALA A 427 -28.70 -65.56 -35.38
N GLY A 428 -29.47 -65.13 -36.39
CA GLY A 428 -29.06 -65.21 -37.80
C GLY A 428 -27.92 -64.25 -38.15
N ILE A 429 -27.96 -63.02 -37.61
CA ILE A 429 -26.87 -62.03 -37.75
C ILE A 429 -25.59 -62.54 -37.06
N LYS A 430 -25.71 -63.06 -35.83
CA LYS A 430 -24.58 -63.69 -35.11
C LYS A 430 -23.96 -64.83 -35.93
N ALA A 431 -24.80 -65.73 -36.46
CA ALA A 431 -24.34 -66.85 -37.28
C ALA A 431 -23.70 -66.40 -38.61
N ALA A 432 -24.17 -65.30 -39.20
CA ALA A 432 -23.56 -64.72 -40.39
C ALA A 432 -22.17 -64.15 -40.10
N ILE A 433 -22.01 -63.40 -38.99
CA ILE A 433 -20.74 -62.79 -38.59
C ILE A 433 -19.72 -63.86 -38.17
N GLU A 434 -20.09 -64.79 -37.28
CA GLU A 434 -19.20 -65.87 -36.81
C GLU A 434 -18.91 -66.91 -37.91
N GLY A 435 -19.69 -66.90 -38.99
CA GLY A 435 -19.50 -67.72 -40.19
C GLY A 435 -18.63 -67.07 -41.28
N ILE A 436 -18.11 -65.85 -41.08
CA ILE A 436 -17.22 -65.20 -42.06
C ILE A 436 -15.95 -66.05 -42.26
N ALA A 437 -15.54 -66.23 -43.52
CA ALA A 437 -14.31 -66.94 -43.83
C ALA A 437 -13.10 -66.22 -43.22
N GLY A 438 -12.36 -66.91 -42.35
CA GLY A 438 -11.24 -66.31 -41.61
C GLY A 438 -11.62 -65.62 -40.29
N TRP A 439 -12.86 -65.76 -39.82
CA TRP A 439 -13.25 -65.31 -38.48
C TRP A 439 -12.33 -65.91 -37.38
N PRO A 440 -11.86 -65.12 -36.38
CA PRO A 440 -10.85 -65.61 -35.44
C PRO A 440 -11.34 -66.78 -34.58
N ALA A 441 -10.48 -67.79 -34.40
CA ALA A 441 -10.82 -68.98 -33.64
C ALA A 441 -11.15 -68.64 -32.18
N GLY A 442 -12.32 -69.08 -31.71
CA GLY A 442 -12.82 -68.79 -30.35
C GLY A 442 -13.36 -67.38 -30.14
N ALA A 443 -13.44 -66.54 -31.18
CA ALA A 443 -14.07 -65.23 -31.10
C ALA A 443 -15.58 -65.37 -31.25
N THR A 444 -16.33 -64.59 -30.47
CA THR A 444 -17.80 -64.59 -30.51
C THR A 444 -18.35 -63.18 -30.59
N VAL A 445 -19.56 -63.01 -31.10
CA VAL A 445 -20.34 -61.77 -30.98
C VAL A 445 -21.66 -61.97 -30.24
N THR A 446 -22.08 -60.95 -29.52
CA THR A 446 -23.45 -60.78 -29.02
C THR A 446 -24.13 -59.73 -29.89
N VAL A 447 -25.30 -60.08 -30.45
CA VAL A 447 -26.09 -59.17 -31.29
C VAL A 447 -27.33 -58.70 -30.54
N ALA A 448 -27.49 -57.40 -30.43
CA ALA A 448 -28.63 -56.71 -29.82
C ALA A 448 -29.34 -55.81 -30.84
N ALA A 449 -30.51 -55.28 -30.47
CA ALA A 449 -31.20 -54.26 -31.26
C ALA A 449 -30.37 -52.96 -31.38
N PHE A 450 -30.77 -52.06 -32.28
CA PHE A 450 -30.11 -50.76 -32.44
C PHE A 450 -30.03 -50.00 -31.10
N GLY A 451 -28.82 -49.68 -30.65
CA GLY A 451 -28.56 -49.03 -29.36
C GLY A 451 -28.39 -49.97 -28.15
N GLY A 452 -28.34 -51.28 -28.37
CA GLY A 452 -27.93 -52.26 -27.35
C GLY A 452 -29.04 -52.82 -26.46
N SER A 453 -30.27 -52.34 -26.60
CA SER A 453 -31.43 -52.82 -25.83
C SER A 453 -32.72 -52.74 -26.66
N GLY A 454 -33.75 -53.49 -26.23
CA GLY A 454 -35.03 -53.58 -26.95
C GLY A 454 -35.07 -54.68 -28.02
N THR A 455 -36.05 -54.60 -28.91
CA THR A 455 -36.33 -55.60 -29.95
C THR A 455 -35.66 -55.21 -31.27
N LEU A 456 -35.03 -56.18 -31.95
CA LEU A 456 -34.42 -55.99 -33.26
C LEU A 456 -35.47 -55.49 -34.27
N ASN A 457 -35.12 -54.44 -35.02
CA ASN A 457 -35.96 -53.79 -36.01
C ASN A 457 -35.13 -53.38 -37.24
N ASP A 458 -35.78 -52.78 -38.22
CA ASP A 458 -35.19 -52.47 -39.52
C ASP A 458 -34.17 -51.31 -39.51
N THR A 459 -34.04 -50.57 -38.40
CA THR A 459 -33.08 -49.45 -38.33
C THR A 459 -31.64 -49.90 -38.16
N GLY A 460 -31.42 -51.14 -37.72
CA GLY A 460 -30.11 -51.75 -37.54
C GLY A 460 -29.96 -52.53 -36.24
N PHE A 461 -28.71 -52.81 -35.85
CA PHE A 461 -28.37 -53.68 -34.73
C PHE A 461 -27.02 -53.30 -34.09
N GLN A 462 -26.75 -53.79 -32.89
CA GLN A 462 -25.48 -53.60 -32.19
C GLN A 462 -24.75 -54.93 -32.01
N VAL A 463 -23.42 -54.90 -32.14
CA VAL A 463 -22.51 -56.04 -32.06
C VAL A 463 -21.50 -55.78 -30.94
N THR A 464 -21.51 -56.62 -29.91
CA THR A 464 -20.47 -56.64 -28.86
C THR A 464 -19.55 -57.82 -29.09
N PHE A 465 -18.24 -57.58 -29.13
CA PHE A 465 -17.25 -58.63 -29.38
C PHE A 465 -16.86 -59.33 -28.07
N GLY A 466 -16.57 -60.62 -28.17
CA GLY A 466 -16.30 -61.50 -27.03
C GLY A 466 -15.46 -62.72 -27.41
N GLY A 467 -15.32 -63.66 -26.48
CA GLY A 467 -14.43 -64.80 -26.67
C GLY A 467 -12.98 -64.34 -26.76
N THR A 468 -12.23 -64.77 -27.78
CA THR A 468 -10.84 -64.33 -28.01
C THR A 468 -10.71 -62.88 -28.48
N LEU A 469 -11.81 -62.20 -28.86
CA LEU A 469 -11.87 -60.75 -29.12
C LEU A 469 -12.46 -59.95 -27.95
N ALA A 470 -12.75 -60.59 -26.82
CA ALA A 470 -13.14 -59.88 -25.61
C ALA A 470 -12.00 -58.96 -25.14
N ASN A 471 -12.35 -57.75 -24.75
CA ASN A 471 -11.42 -56.77 -24.18
C ASN A 471 -10.24 -56.38 -25.09
N THR A 472 -10.45 -56.41 -26.41
CA THR A 472 -9.50 -55.96 -27.44
C THR A 472 -10.15 -54.95 -28.38
N ASN A 473 -9.38 -54.00 -28.93
CA ASN A 473 -9.82 -53.15 -30.05
C ASN A 473 -10.00 -54.04 -31.29
N VAL A 474 -11.16 -54.01 -31.94
CA VAL A 474 -11.44 -54.82 -33.13
C VAL A 474 -11.67 -53.92 -34.33
N ALA A 475 -11.04 -54.25 -35.46
CA ALA A 475 -11.25 -53.55 -36.72
C ALA A 475 -12.75 -53.43 -37.06
N SER A 476 -13.15 -52.27 -37.58
CA SER A 476 -14.55 -52.00 -37.91
C SER A 476 -15.09 -53.01 -38.93
N LEU A 477 -16.27 -53.55 -38.66
CA LEU A 477 -17.06 -54.26 -39.66
C LEU A 477 -17.44 -53.29 -40.79
N ALA A 478 -17.54 -53.79 -42.01
CA ALA A 478 -18.12 -53.04 -43.13
C ALA A 478 -19.39 -53.72 -43.62
N LEU A 479 -20.24 -52.98 -44.33
CA LEU A 479 -21.43 -53.53 -44.98
C LEU A 479 -21.24 -53.51 -46.49
N THR A 480 -21.54 -54.63 -47.13
CA THR A 480 -21.23 -54.91 -48.53
C THR A 480 -22.43 -55.57 -49.22
N ASN A 481 -22.39 -55.66 -50.55
CA ASN A 481 -23.36 -56.40 -51.38
C ASN A 481 -24.84 -56.07 -51.06
N PHE A 482 -25.15 -54.79 -50.90
CA PHE A 482 -26.52 -54.32 -50.67
C PHE A 482 -27.47 -54.61 -51.84
N SER A 483 -28.71 -54.94 -51.50
CA SER A 483 -29.86 -54.98 -52.40
C SER A 483 -31.06 -54.36 -51.69
N GLY A 484 -31.71 -53.37 -52.30
CA GLY A 484 -32.86 -52.63 -51.75
C GLY A 484 -32.50 -51.56 -50.72
N ALA A 485 -31.47 -51.82 -49.90
CA ALA A 485 -31.08 -50.97 -48.77
C ALA A 485 -29.68 -50.32 -48.94
N SER A 486 -29.28 -49.50 -47.97
CA SER A 486 -27.88 -49.10 -47.73
C SER A 486 -27.59 -49.02 -46.23
N GLY A 487 -26.36 -48.65 -45.83
CA GLY A 487 -26.00 -48.57 -44.41
C GLY A 487 -24.50 -48.43 -44.15
N PHE A 488 -24.14 -48.30 -42.88
CA PHE A 488 -22.76 -48.20 -42.41
C PHE A 488 -22.61 -48.79 -41.00
N VAL A 489 -21.37 -48.84 -40.51
CA VAL A 489 -21.05 -49.29 -39.15
C VAL A 489 -20.31 -48.18 -38.41
N GLY A 490 -20.82 -47.81 -37.23
CA GLY A 490 -20.19 -46.86 -36.31
C GLY A 490 -19.72 -47.51 -35.02
N GLU A 491 -18.47 -47.25 -34.66
CA GLU A 491 -17.80 -47.76 -33.45
C GLU A 491 -18.36 -47.08 -32.19
N THR A 492 -19.14 -47.80 -31.38
CA THR A 492 -19.84 -47.26 -30.21
C THR A 492 -19.00 -47.27 -28.94
N ALA A 493 -18.09 -48.24 -28.80
CA ALA A 493 -17.12 -48.29 -27.71
C ALA A 493 -15.85 -49.02 -28.13
N LYS A 494 -14.74 -48.28 -28.26
CA LYS A 494 -13.40 -48.78 -28.54
C LYS A 494 -13.02 -49.85 -27.52
N GLY A 495 -12.75 -51.06 -27.97
CA GLY A 495 -12.27 -52.13 -27.13
C GLY A 495 -10.79 -51.99 -26.75
N GLY A 496 -10.35 -52.77 -25.76
CA GLY A 496 -8.97 -52.75 -25.27
C GLY A 496 -8.79 -51.93 -24.00
N ALA A 497 -7.57 -51.44 -23.79
CA ALA A 497 -7.25 -50.57 -22.66
C ALA A 497 -8.03 -49.25 -22.74
N ILE A 498 -8.49 -48.78 -21.58
CA ILE A 498 -9.19 -47.51 -21.42
C ILE A 498 -8.19 -46.35 -21.52
N ASP A 499 -8.53 -45.32 -22.29
CA ASP A 499 -7.66 -44.15 -22.52
C ASP A 499 -7.83 -43.04 -21.46
N ASN A 500 -8.10 -43.40 -20.19
CA ASN A 500 -8.39 -42.44 -19.11
C ASN A 500 -7.22 -41.50 -18.79
N GLY A 501 -5.99 -41.86 -19.19
CA GLY A 501 -4.80 -41.03 -19.07
C GLY A 501 -4.59 -39.99 -20.18
N GLY A 502 -5.47 -39.94 -21.18
CA GLY A 502 -5.37 -39.05 -22.35
C GLY A 502 -4.73 -39.75 -23.56
N HIS A 503 -5.02 -39.24 -24.76
CA HIS A 503 -4.46 -39.77 -26.01
C HIS A 503 -2.96 -39.46 -26.15
N VAL A 504 -2.53 -38.31 -25.64
CA VAL A 504 -1.11 -37.91 -25.58
C VAL A 504 -0.76 -37.50 -24.16
N VAL A 505 0.36 -38.00 -23.65
CA VAL A 505 0.92 -37.60 -22.35
C VAL A 505 2.35 -37.11 -22.59
N GLU A 506 2.58 -35.81 -22.41
CA GLU A 506 3.88 -35.17 -22.62
C GLU A 506 4.52 -34.84 -21.26
N GLU A 507 5.78 -35.23 -21.07
CA GLU A 507 6.57 -34.74 -19.94
C GLU A 507 6.96 -33.29 -20.24
N THR A 508 6.49 -32.36 -19.41
CA THR A 508 6.79 -30.94 -19.57
C THR A 508 8.21 -30.64 -19.05
N ALA A 509 8.65 -29.39 -19.19
CA ALA A 509 9.82 -28.89 -18.48
C ALA A 509 9.47 -28.24 -17.12
N ASN A 510 8.27 -28.47 -16.60
CA ASN A 510 7.77 -27.86 -15.36
C ASN A 510 7.81 -28.86 -14.18
N HIS A 511 8.04 -28.35 -12.98
CA HIS A 511 7.93 -29.12 -11.74
C HIS A 511 6.87 -28.47 -10.85
N ALA A 512 6.09 -29.27 -10.13
CA ALA A 512 5.14 -28.71 -9.18
C ALA A 512 5.86 -27.92 -8.06
N PRO A 513 5.27 -26.81 -7.55
CA PRO A 513 5.81 -26.10 -6.39
C PRO A 513 5.94 -27.02 -5.16
N VAL A 514 6.99 -26.83 -4.36
CA VAL A 514 7.14 -27.52 -3.06
C VAL A 514 6.63 -26.62 -1.96
N VAL A 515 5.57 -27.05 -1.25
CA VAL A 515 4.91 -26.26 -0.20
C VAL A 515 5.50 -26.55 1.18
N THR A 516 5.59 -25.51 2.01
CA THR A 516 5.98 -25.59 3.42
C THR A 516 4.94 -24.88 4.28
N VAL A 517 4.45 -25.57 5.31
CA VAL A 517 3.46 -25.07 6.28
C VAL A 517 4.01 -25.18 7.71
N PRO A 518 3.39 -24.50 8.70
CA PRO A 518 3.75 -24.66 10.11
C PRO A 518 3.50 -26.09 10.60
N GLY A 519 4.17 -26.47 11.69
CA GLY A 519 3.84 -27.70 12.40
C GLY A 519 2.51 -27.63 13.15
N THR A 520 2.05 -28.75 13.69
CA THR A 520 0.83 -28.84 14.49
C THR A 520 0.81 -27.85 15.65
N VAL A 521 -0.30 -27.14 15.83
CA VAL A 521 -0.48 -26.12 16.86
C VAL A 521 -1.79 -26.33 17.61
N THR A 522 -1.83 -25.97 18.90
CA THR A 522 -3.04 -26.04 19.74
C THR A 522 -3.60 -24.65 20.00
N ILE A 523 -4.84 -24.39 19.62
CA ILE A 523 -5.52 -23.08 19.80
C ILE A 523 -6.70 -23.17 20.78
N PRO A 524 -7.06 -22.06 21.46
CA PRO A 524 -8.35 -21.93 22.14
C PRO A 524 -9.54 -22.06 21.19
N VAL A 525 -10.70 -22.49 21.70
CA VAL A 525 -11.96 -22.44 20.95
C VAL A 525 -12.43 -20.98 20.75
N ARG A 526 -13.30 -20.75 19.75
CA ARG A 526 -13.97 -19.46 19.50
C ARG A 526 -13.03 -18.25 19.38
N THR A 527 -11.81 -18.44 18.88
CA THR A 527 -10.78 -17.40 18.82
C THR A 527 -10.24 -17.29 17.39
N PRO A 528 -10.13 -16.07 16.82
CA PRO A 528 -9.50 -15.87 15.51
C PRO A 528 -8.06 -16.38 15.42
N PHE A 529 -7.65 -16.84 14.24
CA PHE A 529 -6.29 -17.29 13.97
C PHE A 529 -5.85 -16.98 12.54
N ALA A 530 -4.54 -17.02 12.29
CA ALA A 530 -3.97 -16.87 10.95
C ALA A 530 -3.01 -18.01 10.62
N LEU A 531 -3.18 -18.62 9.45
CA LEU A 531 -2.25 -19.63 8.92
C LEU A 531 -1.38 -18.97 7.85
N THR A 532 -0.07 -19.18 7.96
CA THR A 532 0.94 -18.66 7.02
C THR A 532 1.83 -19.82 6.59
N GLY A 533 1.95 -20.05 5.28
CA GLY A 533 2.93 -20.96 4.72
C GLY A 533 3.84 -20.29 3.69
N SER A 534 4.49 -21.10 2.87
CA SER A 534 5.29 -20.65 1.72
C SER A 534 5.41 -21.79 0.71
N ALA A 535 5.83 -21.48 -0.52
CA ALA A 535 6.23 -22.49 -1.49
C ALA A 535 7.48 -22.05 -2.25
N THR A 536 8.26 -23.01 -2.71
CA THR A 536 9.39 -22.81 -3.62
C THR A 536 9.13 -23.52 -4.92
N ASP A 537 9.23 -22.78 -6.02
CA ASP A 537 9.20 -23.33 -7.38
C ASP A 537 10.63 -23.49 -7.92
N SER A 538 10.95 -24.62 -8.55
CA SER A 538 12.30 -24.87 -9.09
C SER A 538 12.54 -24.25 -10.46
N ASP A 539 11.47 -23.84 -11.14
CA ASP A 539 11.46 -23.34 -12.50
C ASP A 539 11.46 -21.79 -12.58
N GLY A 540 11.30 -21.13 -11.43
CA GLY A 540 11.38 -19.68 -11.24
C GLY A 540 10.05 -18.95 -11.38
N ASP A 541 8.91 -19.65 -11.38
CA ASP A 541 7.59 -19.06 -11.56
C ASP A 541 7.05 -18.38 -10.28
N THR A 542 6.19 -17.38 -10.48
CA THR A 542 5.49 -16.69 -9.38
C THR A 542 4.33 -17.53 -8.91
N VAL A 543 4.45 -18.11 -7.71
CA VAL A 543 3.41 -18.97 -7.13
C VAL A 543 2.26 -18.18 -6.50
N THR A 544 1.04 -18.71 -6.65
CA THR A 544 -0.17 -18.27 -5.94
C THR A 544 -0.64 -19.33 -4.95
N TYR A 545 -1.38 -18.91 -3.93
CA TYR A 545 -1.74 -19.71 -2.76
C TYR A 545 -3.26 -19.75 -2.54
N LEU A 546 -3.72 -20.87 -1.98
CA LEU A 546 -5.08 -21.06 -1.49
C LEU A 546 -5.06 -21.90 -0.21
N TRP A 547 -5.83 -21.47 0.80
CA TRP A 547 -5.99 -22.18 2.07
C TRP A 547 -7.41 -22.75 2.17
N GLU A 548 -7.53 -24.07 2.27
CA GLU A 548 -8.79 -24.81 2.40
C GLU A 548 -8.83 -25.54 3.75
N GLN A 549 -9.99 -25.65 4.40
CA GLN A 549 -10.18 -26.59 5.50
C GLN A 549 -10.44 -27.99 4.92
N ASN A 550 -9.60 -28.95 5.30
CA ASN A 550 -9.57 -30.32 4.77
C ASN A 550 -10.29 -31.31 5.71
N ASP A 551 -11.41 -30.91 6.31
CA ASP A 551 -12.21 -31.73 7.23
C ASP A 551 -13.57 -32.10 6.60
N ARG A 552 -13.77 -33.38 6.26
CA ARG A 552 -15.06 -33.86 5.70
C ARG A 552 -16.20 -33.86 6.73
N GLY A 553 -17.39 -33.52 6.26
CA GLY A 553 -18.64 -33.71 7.00
C GLY A 553 -19.05 -35.18 7.22
N ALA A 554 -19.87 -35.41 8.24
CA ALA A 554 -20.55 -36.67 8.52
C ALA A 554 -21.65 -36.98 7.51
N SER A 555 -22.16 -38.22 7.47
CA SER A 555 -23.13 -38.68 6.45
C SER A 555 -24.37 -37.80 6.29
N ALA A 556 -24.88 -37.19 7.37
CA ALA A 556 -26.06 -36.32 7.35
C ALA A 556 -25.82 -34.89 6.83
N GLY A 557 -24.57 -34.47 6.59
CA GLY A 557 -24.23 -33.08 6.27
C GLY A 557 -24.47 -32.10 7.43
N THR A 558 -24.35 -30.81 7.18
CA THR A 558 -24.72 -29.75 8.14
C THR A 558 -25.08 -28.46 7.41
N ALA A 559 -26.33 -28.01 7.57
CA ALA A 559 -26.80 -26.71 7.06
C ALA A 559 -25.87 -25.56 7.48
N LEU A 560 -25.72 -24.57 6.60
CA LEU A 560 -24.88 -23.40 6.80
C LEU A 560 -25.33 -22.62 8.04
N VAL A 561 -26.60 -22.23 8.07
CA VAL A 561 -27.24 -21.42 9.13
C VAL A 561 -27.58 -22.21 10.40
N ASN A 562 -26.70 -23.13 10.80
CA ASN A 562 -26.80 -23.91 12.02
C ASN A 562 -25.66 -23.57 12.99
N ASN A 563 -26.01 -23.11 14.21
CA ASN A 563 -25.04 -22.82 15.27
C ASN A 563 -24.44 -24.06 15.94
N THR A 564 -25.01 -25.25 15.72
CA THR A 564 -24.53 -26.52 16.26
C THR A 564 -23.77 -27.30 15.18
N LYS A 565 -22.49 -26.98 15.00
CA LYS A 565 -21.57 -27.67 14.07
C LYS A 565 -20.62 -28.58 14.87
N THR A 566 -20.72 -29.90 14.70
CA THR A 566 -19.91 -30.87 15.48
C THR A 566 -18.72 -31.45 14.71
N ASN A 567 -18.73 -31.37 13.38
CA ASN A 567 -17.74 -31.93 12.48
C ASN A 567 -17.83 -31.21 11.12
N GLY A 568 -16.95 -31.58 10.18
CA GLY A 568 -16.93 -31.03 8.84
C GLY A 568 -16.40 -29.60 8.76
N PRO A 569 -16.51 -28.99 7.57
CA PRO A 569 -15.92 -27.69 7.29
C PRO A 569 -16.69 -26.57 7.97
N LEU A 570 -15.93 -25.63 8.52
CA LEU A 570 -16.38 -24.44 9.24
C LEU A 570 -16.07 -23.15 8.50
N PHE A 571 -15.00 -23.15 7.70
CA PHE A 571 -14.49 -22.01 6.95
C PHE A 571 -14.63 -22.26 5.45
N ARG A 572 -15.23 -21.30 4.73
CA ARG A 572 -15.28 -21.27 3.25
C ARG A 572 -13.87 -21.13 2.67
N VAL A 573 -13.71 -21.24 1.35
CA VAL A 573 -12.35 -21.24 0.75
C VAL A 573 -11.79 -19.82 0.54
N PHE A 574 -12.63 -18.84 0.24
CA PHE A 574 -12.26 -17.42 0.13
C PHE A 574 -12.88 -16.58 1.25
N GLY A 575 -12.11 -15.63 1.78
CA GLY A 575 -12.53 -14.76 2.88
C GLY A 575 -13.75 -13.87 2.58
N GLU A 576 -14.09 -13.69 1.30
CA GLU A 576 -15.27 -12.98 0.80
C GLU A 576 -16.04 -13.86 -0.21
N ALA A 577 -17.37 -13.74 -0.22
CA ALA A 577 -18.21 -14.43 -1.19
C ALA A 577 -18.12 -13.75 -2.56
N ALA A 578 -18.02 -14.53 -3.64
CA ALA A 578 -18.00 -13.98 -4.99
C ALA A 578 -19.39 -13.50 -5.42
N TYR A 579 -19.63 -12.19 -5.42
CA TYR A 579 -20.89 -11.61 -5.86
C TYR A 579 -20.92 -11.41 -7.38
N VAL A 580 -21.14 -12.51 -8.09
CA VAL A 580 -21.30 -12.52 -9.54
C VAL A 580 -22.74 -12.18 -9.94
N SER A 581 -22.92 -11.19 -10.83
CA SER A 581 -24.26 -10.84 -11.34
C SER A 581 -24.67 -11.78 -12.50
N PRO A 582 -25.95 -12.14 -12.65
CA PRO A 582 -26.40 -12.99 -13.76
C PRO A 582 -26.20 -12.41 -15.17
N SER A 583 -26.08 -11.08 -15.33
CA SER A 583 -25.71 -10.50 -16.63
C SER A 583 -24.22 -10.67 -16.94
N ASP A 584 -23.43 -10.77 -15.88
CA ASP A 584 -21.99 -10.99 -15.89
C ASP A 584 -21.62 -12.46 -16.12
N THR A 585 -22.48 -13.41 -15.73
CA THR A 585 -22.24 -14.85 -16.00
C THR A 585 -22.37 -15.24 -17.47
N LEU A 586 -23.05 -14.43 -18.29
CA LEU A 586 -23.13 -14.62 -19.75
C LEU A 586 -21.84 -14.20 -20.49
N LYS A 587 -20.92 -13.52 -19.79
CA LYS A 587 -19.60 -13.20 -20.31
C LYS A 587 -18.66 -14.35 -19.99
N TYR A 588 -17.72 -14.65 -20.88
CA TYR A 588 -16.69 -15.60 -20.52
C TYR A 588 -15.86 -14.95 -19.42
N HIS A 589 -15.67 -15.68 -18.32
CA HIS A 589 -15.03 -15.21 -17.10
C HIS A 589 -15.85 -14.16 -16.33
N SER A 590 -16.79 -14.63 -15.51
CA SER A 590 -17.81 -13.77 -14.92
C SER A 590 -17.24 -12.67 -14.02
N PRO A 591 -17.73 -11.45 -14.16
CA PRO A 591 -17.57 -10.44 -13.14
C PRO A 591 -18.18 -10.84 -11.78
N GLY A 592 -17.30 -11.10 -10.82
CA GLY A 592 -17.55 -11.16 -9.37
C GLY A 592 -16.68 -12.22 -8.69
N GLN A 593 -16.04 -13.07 -9.48
CA GLN A 593 -15.28 -14.25 -9.05
C GLN A 593 -14.08 -13.91 -8.17
N ASN A 594 -13.85 -14.76 -7.17
CA ASN A 594 -12.64 -14.79 -6.38
C ASN A 594 -11.44 -15.28 -7.21
N ALA A 595 -10.24 -14.92 -6.76
CA ALA A 595 -8.99 -15.37 -7.35
C ALA A 595 -7.97 -15.77 -6.26
N VAL A 596 -7.13 -16.74 -6.58
CA VAL A 596 -5.93 -17.06 -5.79
C VAL A 596 -4.95 -15.89 -5.83
N THR A 597 -4.20 -15.68 -4.74
CA THR A 597 -3.29 -14.52 -4.63
C THR A 597 -1.87 -14.97 -4.27
N THR A 598 -0.90 -14.06 -4.35
CA THR A 598 0.48 -14.31 -3.87
C THR A 598 0.62 -14.26 -2.35
N ASN A 599 -0.45 -13.93 -1.61
CA ASN A 599 -0.43 -13.91 -0.15
C ASN A 599 -0.57 -15.35 0.39
N SER A 600 0.50 -15.87 1.01
CA SER A 600 0.50 -17.18 1.66
C SER A 600 -0.11 -17.20 3.06
N THR A 601 -0.60 -16.06 3.56
CA THR A 601 -1.30 -15.93 4.84
C THR A 601 -2.81 -15.77 4.64
N ARG A 602 -3.60 -16.61 5.32
CA ARG A 602 -5.05 -16.43 5.44
C ARG A 602 -5.45 -16.31 6.91
N VAL A 603 -6.42 -15.44 7.17
CA VAL A 603 -7.03 -15.19 8.48
C VAL A 603 -8.38 -15.91 8.54
N PHE A 604 -8.71 -16.48 9.71
CA PHE A 604 -9.93 -17.24 9.97
C PHE A 604 -10.61 -16.72 11.26
N PRO A 605 -11.78 -16.06 11.19
CA PRO A 605 -12.48 -15.58 9.99
C PRO A 605 -11.65 -14.56 9.21
N ASP A 606 -12.10 -14.15 8.02
CA ASP A 606 -11.43 -13.06 7.31
C ASP A 606 -11.32 -11.79 8.19
N MET A 607 -10.20 -11.07 8.08
CA MET A 607 -9.94 -9.89 8.89
C MET A 607 -11.05 -8.84 8.80
N LYS A 608 -11.67 -8.64 7.62
CA LYS A 608 -12.80 -7.71 7.46
C LYS A 608 -14.00 -8.11 8.31
N GLN A 609 -14.28 -9.41 8.44
CA GLN A 609 -15.39 -9.93 9.24
C GLN A 609 -15.13 -9.80 10.74
N ILE A 610 -13.88 -10.03 11.17
CA ILE A 610 -13.44 -9.79 12.56
C ILE A 610 -13.69 -8.32 12.92
N LEU A 611 -13.23 -7.38 12.07
CA LEU A 611 -13.33 -5.94 12.29
C LEU A 611 -14.77 -5.41 12.22
N ALA A 612 -15.63 -6.05 11.42
CA ALA A 612 -17.07 -5.78 11.36
C ALA A 612 -17.86 -6.40 12.54
N GLY A 613 -17.27 -7.33 13.29
CA GLY A 613 -17.97 -8.09 14.34
C GLY A 613 -18.87 -9.21 13.80
N ASN A 614 -18.75 -9.58 12.52
CA ASN A 614 -19.52 -10.64 11.85
C ASN A 614 -19.02 -12.04 12.22
N THR A 615 -18.80 -12.31 13.52
CA THR A 615 -18.22 -13.57 14.00
C THR A 615 -18.97 -14.11 15.21
N ASN A 616 -18.82 -15.41 15.47
CA ASN A 616 -19.33 -16.07 16.66
C ASN A 616 -18.33 -16.05 17.84
N ALA A 617 -17.22 -15.29 17.77
CA ALA A 617 -16.17 -15.31 18.81
C ALA A 617 -16.71 -15.00 20.21
N LYS A 618 -17.47 -13.90 20.34
CA LYS A 618 -17.96 -13.34 21.61
C LYS A 618 -19.11 -14.12 22.26
N THR A 619 -20.00 -14.69 21.45
CA THR A 619 -21.23 -15.39 21.90
C THR A 619 -21.13 -16.91 21.81
N GLY A 620 -20.36 -17.43 20.85
CA GLY A 620 -20.36 -18.83 20.43
C GLY A 620 -21.47 -19.17 19.43
N ALA A 621 -22.27 -18.18 19.01
CA ALA A 621 -23.38 -18.34 18.09
C ALA A 621 -23.56 -17.09 17.22
N CYS A 622 -23.73 -17.30 15.92
CA CYS A 622 -24.16 -16.27 14.98
C CYS A 622 -25.62 -15.87 15.22
N PRO A 623 -26.04 -14.65 14.82
CA PRO A 623 -27.44 -14.24 14.90
C PRO A 623 -28.36 -15.20 14.13
N ALA A 624 -29.62 -15.29 14.54
CA ALA A 624 -30.58 -16.18 13.89
C ALA A 624 -30.86 -15.72 12.45
N ALA A 625 -30.73 -16.64 11.49
CA ALA A 625 -31.11 -16.39 10.11
C ALA A 625 -32.64 -16.24 9.96
N PRO A 626 -33.13 -15.59 8.88
CA PRO A 626 -34.54 -15.61 8.51
C PRO A 626 -35.08 -17.03 8.32
N ALA A 627 -36.41 -17.20 8.26
CA ALA A 627 -36.99 -18.48 7.86
C ALA A 627 -36.65 -18.79 6.38
N PRO A 628 -36.39 -20.06 6.00
CA PRO A 628 -36.12 -20.42 4.61
C PRO A 628 -37.24 -19.99 3.66
N PRO A 629 -36.92 -19.60 2.40
CA PRO A 629 -37.93 -19.42 1.36
C PRO A 629 -38.85 -20.64 1.20
N PRO A 630 -40.13 -20.49 0.82
CA PRO A 630 -41.04 -21.64 0.70
C PRO A 630 -40.72 -22.54 -0.52
N THR A 631 -40.03 -22.01 -1.53
CA THR A 631 -39.69 -22.66 -2.81
C THR A 631 -38.48 -21.96 -3.46
N GLY A 632 -37.69 -22.67 -4.27
CA GLY A 632 -36.60 -22.12 -5.08
C GLY A 632 -35.21 -22.31 -4.47
N GLY A 633 -34.17 -22.14 -5.29
CA GLY A 633 -32.77 -22.31 -4.90
C GLY A 633 -32.11 -21.07 -4.29
N ALA A 634 -32.72 -19.89 -4.41
CA ALA A 634 -32.19 -18.63 -3.90
C ALA A 634 -32.11 -18.54 -2.36
N SER A 635 -31.12 -17.79 -1.86
CA SER A 635 -30.98 -17.44 -0.44
C SER A 635 -31.75 -16.18 -0.07
N ASN A 636 -32.19 -16.10 1.18
CA ASN A 636 -32.67 -14.87 1.82
C ASN A 636 -31.82 -14.50 3.06
N VAL A 637 -30.66 -15.12 3.23
CA VAL A 637 -29.74 -14.87 4.36
C VAL A 637 -28.90 -13.63 4.03
N PRO A 638 -28.91 -12.58 4.87
CA PRO A 638 -28.04 -11.41 4.69
C PRO A 638 -26.55 -11.77 4.70
N THR A 639 -25.73 -11.02 3.95
CA THR A 639 -24.28 -11.25 3.79
C THR A 639 -23.56 -11.36 5.14
N GLU A 640 -23.86 -10.47 6.09
CA GLU A 640 -23.24 -10.48 7.41
C GLU A 640 -23.53 -11.74 8.24
N LEU A 641 -24.64 -12.42 7.96
CA LEU A 641 -24.95 -13.72 8.55
C LEU A 641 -24.27 -14.86 7.78
N VAL A 642 -24.24 -14.80 6.44
CA VAL A 642 -23.50 -15.76 5.61
C VAL A 642 -22.03 -15.79 6.04
N ASP A 643 -21.39 -14.63 6.19
CA ASP A 643 -20.03 -14.49 6.71
C ASP A 643 -19.85 -15.23 8.04
N CYS A 644 -20.63 -14.89 9.07
CA CYS A 644 -20.53 -15.52 10.38
C CYS A 644 -20.74 -17.06 10.34
N TYR A 645 -21.70 -17.55 9.53
CA TYR A 645 -22.00 -18.99 9.44
C TYR A 645 -21.05 -19.78 8.52
N SER A 646 -20.34 -19.10 7.61
CA SER A 646 -19.39 -19.68 6.65
C SER A 646 -17.92 -19.51 7.03
N GLU A 647 -17.62 -18.69 8.03
CA GLU A 647 -16.31 -18.60 8.70
C GLU A 647 -16.48 -18.85 10.21
N PHE A 648 -17.13 -19.97 10.55
CA PHE A 648 -17.65 -20.21 11.89
C PHE A 648 -16.53 -20.68 12.84
N LEU A 649 -16.12 -19.86 13.81
CA LEU A 649 -15.08 -20.28 14.75
C LEU A 649 -15.52 -21.51 15.55
N PRO A 650 -14.66 -22.54 15.70
CA PRO A 650 -15.02 -23.80 16.34
C PRO A 650 -15.41 -23.58 17.80
N THR A 651 -16.56 -24.13 18.19
CA THR A 651 -16.99 -24.20 19.59
C THR A 651 -16.49 -25.48 20.24
N ARG A 652 -16.72 -25.63 21.55
CA ARG A 652 -16.43 -26.88 22.27
C ARG A 652 -17.21 -28.09 21.74
N ASP A 653 -18.30 -27.87 21.02
CA ASP A 653 -19.14 -28.94 20.47
C ASP A 653 -18.58 -29.48 19.15
N TRP A 654 -17.67 -28.76 18.50
CA TRP A 654 -16.90 -29.28 17.37
C TRP A 654 -15.84 -30.27 17.86
N VAL A 655 -15.89 -31.48 17.31
CA VAL A 655 -15.03 -32.62 17.67
C VAL A 655 -14.27 -33.21 16.49
N GLY A 656 -14.58 -32.79 15.26
CA GLY A 656 -14.03 -33.38 14.04
C GLY A 656 -14.66 -34.74 13.71
N PHE A 657 -14.40 -35.25 12.50
CA PHE A 657 -15.00 -36.50 12.01
C PHE A 657 -14.60 -37.72 12.86
N THR A 658 -13.36 -37.74 13.33
CA THR A 658 -12.71 -38.77 14.16
C THR A 658 -12.87 -38.56 15.67
N ASN A 659 -13.55 -37.49 16.10
CA ASN A 659 -13.70 -37.10 17.51
C ASN A 659 -12.36 -36.82 18.25
N ASP A 660 -11.34 -36.36 17.51
CA ASP A 660 -10.00 -36.02 18.02
C ASP A 660 -9.78 -34.51 18.28
N ARG A 661 -10.76 -33.67 17.92
CA ARG A 661 -10.72 -32.20 18.04
C ARG A 661 -9.59 -31.54 17.25
N THR A 662 -9.16 -32.13 16.15
CA THR A 662 -8.15 -31.57 15.24
C THR A 662 -8.82 -31.10 13.95
N MET A 663 -8.73 -29.81 13.65
CA MET A 663 -9.04 -29.29 12.33
C MET A 663 -7.84 -29.49 11.42
N HIS A 664 -8.08 -29.89 10.18
CA HIS A 664 -7.06 -30.06 9.16
C HIS A 664 -7.19 -28.93 8.15
N PHE A 665 -6.09 -28.28 7.79
CA PHE A 665 -6.05 -27.28 6.72
C PHE A 665 -5.00 -27.65 5.72
N LYS A 666 -5.24 -27.31 4.45
CA LYS A 666 -4.30 -27.51 3.38
C LYS A 666 -3.95 -26.18 2.72
N LEU A 667 -2.66 -25.96 2.52
CA LEU A 667 -2.15 -24.92 1.64
C LEU A 667 -1.88 -25.53 0.28
N THR A 668 -2.55 -25.04 -0.76
CA THR A 668 -2.34 -25.42 -2.15
C THR A 668 -1.62 -24.28 -2.87
N ALA A 669 -0.45 -24.55 -3.47
CA ALA A 669 0.33 -23.57 -4.24
C ALA A 669 0.34 -23.93 -5.73
N ARG A 670 0.23 -22.92 -6.59
CA ARG A 670 0.11 -23.05 -8.07
C ARG A 670 1.14 -22.17 -8.77
N ASP A 671 1.86 -22.69 -9.75
CA ASP A 671 2.79 -21.90 -10.58
C ASP A 671 2.10 -21.11 -11.73
N GLY A 672 0.96 -21.62 -12.22
CA GLY A 672 0.28 -21.08 -13.41
C GLY A 672 1.18 -21.07 -14.65
N ARG A 673 1.99 -22.11 -14.86
CA ARG A 673 2.86 -22.24 -16.03
C ARG A 673 2.09 -22.78 -17.23
N LEU A 674 2.33 -22.19 -18.40
CA LEU A 674 1.66 -22.56 -19.65
C LEU A 674 2.12 -23.93 -20.15
N GLY A 675 1.21 -24.70 -20.75
CA GLY A 675 1.50 -26.05 -21.23
C GLY A 675 1.44 -27.11 -20.13
N GLY A 676 0.76 -26.82 -19.01
CA GLY A 676 0.60 -27.71 -17.86
C GLY A 676 1.07 -27.05 -16.56
N GLY A 677 0.12 -26.47 -15.83
CA GLY A 677 0.38 -25.87 -14.53
C GLY A 677 0.70 -26.93 -13.47
N GLY A 678 1.63 -26.60 -12.59
CA GLY A 678 2.02 -27.42 -11.44
C GLY A 678 1.32 -26.99 -10.17
N VAL A 679 0.89 -27.99 -9.39
CA VAL A 679 0.21 -27.81 -8.11
C VAL A 679 0.95 -28.59 -7.04
N GLY A 680 1.35 -27.88 -5.98
CA GLY A 680 1.87 -28.47 -4.75
C GLY A 680 0.90 -28.29 -3.60
N SER A 681 0.97 -29.15 -2.59
CA SER A 681 0.17 -28.97 -1.36
C SER A 681 0.97 -29.28 -0.10
N ALA A 682 0.48 -28.85 1.07
CA ALA A 682 0.88 -29.41 2.35
C ALA A 682 -0.23 -29.23 3.40
N ASP A 683 -0.38 -30.21 4.29
CA ASP A 683 -1.38 -30.22 5.37
C ASP A 683 -0.81 -29.71 6.71
N VAL A 684 -1.60 -28.90 7.42
CA VAL A 684 -1.35 -28.47 8.81
C VAL A 684 -2.52 -28.86 9.70
N ALA A 685 -2.20 -29.29 10.92
CA ALA A 685 -3.18 -29.69 11.93
C ALA A 685 -3.31 -28.61 13.02
N VAL A 686 -4.55 -28.21 13.30
CA VAL A 686 -4.92 -27.20 14.30
C VAL A 686 -5.79 -27.87 15.36
N VAL A 687 -5.18 -28.19 16.51
CA VAL A 687 -5.83 -28.89 17.62
C VAL A 687 -6.59 -27.89 18.48
N LEU A 688 -7.83 -28.21 18.85
CA LEU A 688 -8.64 -27.38 19.74
C LEU A 688 -8.40 -27.72 21.21
N ALA A 689 -8.19 -26.69 22.04
CA ALA A 689 -8.24 -26.80 23.49
C ALA A 689 -9.68 -26.56 23.98
N PRO A 690 -10.49 -27.60 24.26
CA PRO A 690 -11.93 -27.45 24.53
C PRO A 690 -12.27 -26.71 25.84
N ASN A 691 -11.27 -26.44 26.68
CA ASN A 691 -11.42 -25.75 27.96
C ASN A 691 -10.69 -24.40 28.00
N ALA A 692 -10.16 -23.92 26.87
CA ALA A 692 -9.52 -22.61 26.75
C ALA A 692 -10.20 -21.79 25.65
N GLY A 693 -10.31 -20.48 25.85
CA GLY A 693 -11.00 -19.55 24.97
C GLY A 693 -12.45 -19.20 25.38
N PRO A 694 -13.05 -18.19 24.73
CA PRO A 694 -12.46 -17.36 23.68
C PRO A 694 -11.41 -16.40 24.25
N PHE A 695 -10.29 -16.23 23.56
CA PHE A 695 -9.35 -15.16 23.85
C PHE A 695 -9.89 -13.88 23.22
N LEU A 696 -10.12 -12.83 24.03
CA LEU A 696 -10.82 -11.61 23.59
C LEU A 696 -10.15 -10.34 24.11
N VAL A 697 -9.94 -9.34 23.25
CA VAL A 697 -9.55 -7.98 23.66
C VAL A 697 -10.76 -7.30 24.30
N THR A 698 -10.62 -6.89 25.56
CA THR A 698 -11.73 -6.34 26.35
C THR A 698 -11.65 -4.82 26.55
N SER A 699 -10.51 -4.20 26.23
CA SER A 699 -10.33 -2.75 26.25
C SER A 699 -10.58 -2.12 24.87
N GLN A 700 -10.87 -0.82 24.83
CA GLN A 700 -11.17 -0.06 23.60
C GLN A 700 -12.29 -0.67 22.72
N GLY A 701 -13.20 -1.47 23.31
CA GLY A 701 -14.35 -2.08 22.59
C GLY A 701 -15.51 -1.12 22.27
N THR A 702 -15.33 0.19 22.48
CA THR A 702 -16.29 1.24 22.12
C THR A 702 -15.55 2.48 21.66
N ALA A 703 -16.17 3.29 20.80
CA ALA A 703 -15.58 4.54 20.33
C ALA A 703 -15.13 5.45 21.49
N ALA A 704 -13.87 5.89 21.42
CA ALA A 704 -13.22 6.75 22.39
C ALA A 704 -12.31 7.75 21.67
N VAL A 705 -11.90 8.82 22.36
CA VAL A 705 -10.88 9.76 21.90
C VAL A 705 -9.72 9.70 22.90
N LEU A 706 -8.55 9.32 22.41
CA LEU A 706 -7.31 9.16 23.17
C LEU A 706 -6.21 10.02 22.52
N ASP A 707 -5.15 10.29 23.27
CA ASP A 707 -4.10 11.22 22.84
C ASP A 707 -2.80 10.48 22.48
N GLY A 708 -2.12 10.94 21.43
CA GLY A 708 -0.80 10.45 21.03
C GLY A 708 0.22 10.66 22.14
N GLY A 709 1.08 9.66 22.37
CA GLY A 709 2.02 9.66 23.49
C GLY A 709 1.38 9.40 24.87
N SER A 710 0.04 9.33 24.98
CA SER A 710 -0.60 8.95 26.24
C SER A 710 -0.38 7.48 26.58
N THR A 711 -0.37 7.18 27.88
CA THR A 711 -0.28 5.83 28.42
C THR A 711 -1.68 5.24 28.59
N GLN A 712 -1.90 4.05 28.04
CA GLN A 712 -3.18 3.34 28.05
C GLN A 712 -3.04 1.96 28.66
N THR A 713 -4.06 1.54 29.41
CA THR A 713 -4.19 0.14 29.85
C THR A 713 -4.98 -0.63 28.81
N VAL A 714 -4.36 -1.68 28.28
CA VAL A 714 -4.96 -2.63 27.35
C VAL A 714 -5.25 -3.92 28.10
N THR A 715 -6.47 -4.46 27.98
CA THR A 715 -6.92 -5.66 28.69
C THR A 715 -7.51 -6.69 27.74
N TRP A 716 -7.38 -7.96 28.11
CA TRP A 716 -7.93 -9.09 27.37
C TRP A 716 -8.30 -10.24 28.31
N ASP A 717 -9.23 -11.08 27.89
CA ASP A 717 -9.47 -12.36 28.55
C ASP A 717 -8.39 -13.36 28.12
N VAL A 718 -7.58 -13.81 29.09
CA VAL A 718 -6.57 -14.85 28.87
C VAL A 718 -7.24 -16.19 28.57
N ALA A 719 -8.43 -16.44 29.13
CA ALA A 719 -9.25 -17.64 28.91
C ALA A 719 -8.48 -18.98 28.96
N GLY A 720 -7.46 -19.08 29.83
CA GLY A 720 -6.62 -20.29 29.99
C GLY A 720 -5.65 -20.57 28.83
N THR A 721 -5.41 -19.61 27.94
CA THR A 721 -4.47 -19.76 26.81
C THR A 721 -2.99 -19.76 27.23
N ASP A 722 -2.68 -19.19 28.40
CA ASP A 722 -1.36 -19.18 29.02
C ASP A 722 -0.94 -20.55 29.55
N ALA A 723 -1.91 -21.42 29.85
CA ALA A 723 -1.72 -22.75 30.41
C ALA A 723 -1.75 -23.87 29.35
N ALA A 724 -1.32 -25.07 29.74
CA ALA A 724 -1.43 -26.26 28.90
C ALA A 724 -2.91 -26.61 28.62
N PRO A 725 -3.26 -27.01 27.38
CA PRO A 725 -2.37 -27.38 26.28
C PRO A 725 -1.99 -26.25 25.30
N VAL A 726 -2.50 -25.02 25.47
CA VAL A 726 -2.25 -23.90 24.54
C VAL A 726 -0.86 -23.28 24.74
N ASN A 727 -0.41 -23.13 25.99
CA ASN A 727 0.93 -22.70 26.42
C ASN A 727 1.42 -21.34 25.87
N ALA A 728 0.51 -20.44 25.49
CA ALA A 728 0.84 -19.11 25.00
C ALA A 728 1.20 -18.16 26.16
N SER A 729 2.38 -18.34 26.75
CA SER A 729 2.84 -17.56 27.92
C SER A 729 3.04 -16.05 27.65
N GLN A 730 3.08 -15.63 26.39
CA GLN A 730 3.40 -14.27 25.97
C GLN A 730 2.56 -13.84 24.77
N VAL A 731 2.30 -12.53 24.68
CA VAL A 731 1.58 -11.88 23.58
C VAL A 731 2.35 -10.66 23.07
N LYS A 732 2.05 -10.27 21.83
CA LYS A 732 2.46 -9.02 21.20
C LYS A 732 1.24 -8.12 21.05
N ILE A 733 1.40 -6.83 21.33
CA ILE A 733 0.35 -5.82 21.18
C ILE A 733 0.77 -4.86 20.07
N SER A 734 -0.07 -4.74 19.05
CA SER A 734 0.13 -3.84 17.92
C SER A 734 -1.10 -2.97 17.67
N LEU A 735 -0.87 -1.80 17.07
CA LEU A 735 -1.88 -0.82 16.72
C LEU A 735 -1.95 -0.64 15.20
N SER A 736 -3.18 -0.59 14.70
CA SER A 736 -3.57 -0.11 13.38
C SER A 736 -4.00 1.36 13.48
N ALA A 737 -3.76 2.11 12.41
CA ALA A 737 -4.32 3.45 12.20
C ALA A 737 -5.27 3.53 10.99
N ASP A 738 -5.59 2.38 10.39
CA ASP A 738 -6.30 2.21 9.11
C ASP A 738 -7.50 1.25 9.22
N GLY A 739 -8.16 1.22 10.39
CA GLY A 739 -9.37 0.44 10.64
C GLY A 739 -9.13 -1.05 10.89
N GLY A 740 -7.87 -1.46 11.04
CA GLY A 740 -7.45 -2.85 11.23
C GLY A 740 -6.88 -3.53 9.97
N LEU A 741 -6.72 -2.81 8.86
CA LEU A 741 -6.15 -3.36 7.62
C LEU A 741 -4.66 -3.69 7.77
N THR A 742 -3.89 -2.84 8.47
CA THR A 742 -2.48 -3.08 8.80
C THR A 742 -2.16 -2.74 10.25
N PHE A 743 -1.17 -3.40 10.84
CA PHE A 743 -0.77 -3.22 12.25
C PHE A 743 0.72 -2.83 12.41
N PRO A 744 1.18 -1.70 11.80
CA PRO A 744 2.59 -1.36 11.72
C PRO A 744 3.19 -0.87 13.05
N TYR A 745 2.37 -0.36 13.97
CA TYR A 745 2.85 0.22 15.23
C TYR A 745 2.89 -0.85 16.32
N VAL A 746 4.09 -1.30 16.71
CA VAL A 746 4.25 -2.24 17.83
C VAL A 746 4.20 -1.47 19.15
N LEU A 747 3.14 -1.71 19.95
CA LEU A 747 2.96 -1.08 21.27
C LEU A 747 3.71 -1.84 22.37
N ALA A 748 3.72 -3.17 22.29
CA ALA A 748 4.55 -4.05 23.11
C ALA A 748 4.95 -5.27 22.28
N GLY A 749 6.24 -5.40 21.94
CA GLY A 749 6.73 -6.49 21.10
C GLY A 749 6.68 -7.87 21.76
N GLN A 750 6.72 -7.90 23.10
CA GLN A 750 6.70 -9.11 23.93
C GLN A 750 6.26 -8.72 25.34
N THR A 751 5.10 -9.20 25.79
CA THR A 751 4.62 -9.06 27.17
C THR A 751 3.99 -10.37 27.67
N ALA A 752 3.86 -10.55 28.97
CA ALA A 752 3.27 -11.75 29.55
C ALA A 752 1.77 -11.85 29.23
N ASN A 753 1.26 -13.06 29.00
CA ASN A 753 -0.16 -13.30 28.75
C ASN A 753 -0.98 -13.29 30.05
N THR A 754 -1.05 -12.12 30.71
CA THR A 754 -1.66 -11.95 32.04
C THR A 754 -2.96 -11.15 32.03
N GLY A 755 -3.55 -10.92 30.84
CA GLY A 755 -4.86 -10.25 30.67
C GLY A 755 -4.82 -8.73 30.77
N THR A 756 -3.64 -8.14 31.00
CA THR A 756 -3.45 -6.69 31.08
C THR A 756 -2.01 -6.30 30.75
N ALA A 757 -1.86 -5.18 30.07
CA ALA A 757 -0.58 -4.50 29.85
C ALA A 757 -0.79 -2.99 29.77
N THR A 758 0.24 -2.24 30.16
CA THR A 758 0.28 -0.78 30.00
C THR A 758 1.17 -0.45 28.81
N VAL A 759 0.64 0.33 27.87
CA VAL A 759 1.31 0.69 26.61
C VAL A 759 1.24 2.20 26.36
N THR A 760 2.18 2.73 25.57
CA THR A 760 2.15 4.13 25.12
C THR A 760 1.66 4.18 23.67
N LEU A 761 0.64 5.00 23.39
CA LEU A 761 0.18 5.19 22.01
C LEU A 761 1.22 6.00 21.21
N PRO A 762 1.47 5.68 19.93
CA PRO A 762 2.29 6.52 19.07
C PRO A 762 1.57 7.85 18.78
N ASN A 763 2.34 8.89 18.45
CA ASN A 763 1.79 10.19 18.08
C ASN A 763 1.34 10.19 16.60
N VAL A 764 0.25 9.47 16.31
CA VAL A 764 -0.28 9.29 14.95
C VAL A 764 -1.77 9.58 14.95
N ALA A 765 -2.16 10.64 14.24
CA ALA A 765 -3.54 11.05 14.06
C ALA A 765 -4.34 9.99 13.28
N THR A 766 -5.45 9.52 13.83
CA THR A 766 -6.41 8.65 13.12
C THR A 766 -7.77 8.63 13.82
N LYS A 767 -8.83 8.35 13.07
CA LYS A 767 -10.19 8.09 13.58
C LYS A 767 -10.57 6.59 13.56
N GLN A 768 -9.66 5.74 13.08
CA GLN A 768 -9.85 4.32 12.79
C GLN A 768 -8.75 3.49 13.48
N ALA A 769 -8.50 3.77 14.76
CA ALA A 769 -7.50 3.04 15.52
C ALA A 769 -8.07 1.70 16.01
N ARG A 770 -7.28 0.63 15.81
CA ARG A 770 -7.57 -0.73 16.33
C ARG A 770 -6.35 -1.32 17.00
N ILE A 771 -6.53 -2.02 18.12
CA ILE A 771 -5.49 -2.75 18.85
C ILE A 771 -5.69 -4.24 18.61
N LYS A 772 -4.64 -4.89 18.08
CA LYS A 772 -4.54 -6.36 17.97
C LYS A 772 -3.63 -6.90 19.06
N ILE A 773 -4.06 -7.98 19.69
CA ILE A 773 -3.24 -8.76 20.62
C ILE A 773 -3.08 -10.16 20.03
N GLU A 774 -1.84 -10.53 19.69
CA GLU A 774 -1.50 -11.79 19.04
C GLU A 774 -0.57 -12.64 19.90
N ALA A 775 -0.78 -13.95 19.92
CA ALA A 775 0.02 -14.87 20.70
C ALA A 775 1.44 -15.02 20.12
N ILE A 776 2.45 -15.09 21.00
CA ILE A 776 3.83 -15.37 20.58
C ILE A 776 4.07 -16.87 20.64
N GLY A 777 4.47 -17.47 19.52
CA GLY A 777 4.68 -18.92 19.39
C GLY A 777 3.40 -19.73 19.18
N ASN A 778 2.28 -19.07 18.87
CA ASN A 778 1.01 -19.68 18.51
C ASN A 778 0.34 -18.81 17.41
N ILE A 779 -0.76 -19.27 16.81
CA ILE A 779 -1.37 -18.65 15.62
C ILE A 779 -2.62 -17.81 15.90
N PHE A 780 -3.11 -17.81 17.14
CA PHE A 780 -4.35 -17.11 17.52
C PHE A 780 -4.10 -15.65 17.93
N PHE A 781 -5.12 -14.81 17.75
CA PHE A 781 -5.12 -13.40 18.13
C PHE A 781 -6.55 -12.92 18.35
N ASP A 782 -6.72 -11.69 18.82
CA ASP A 782 -7.99 -10.96 18.72
C ASP A 782 -7.76 -9.44 18.53
N VAL A 783 -8.81 -8.72 18.11
CA VAL A 783 -8.83 -7.27 17.83
C VAL A 783 -10.00 -6.61 18.57
N ASN A 784 -9.81 -5.39 19.09
CA ASN A 784 -10.86 -4.68 19.80
C ASN A 784 -12.11 -4.36 18.95
N ASP A 785 -13.29 -4.51 19.55
CA ASP A 785 -14.62 -4.44 18.89
C ASP A 785 -14.91 -3.13 18.13
N ALA A 786 -14.28 -1.99 18.46
CA ALA A 786 -14.65 -0.69 17.87
C ALA A 786 -13.44 0.20 17.50
N ASP A 787 -13.61 1.05 16.48
CA ASP A 787 -12.63 2.10 16.18
C ASP A 787 -12.58 3.14 17.29
N PHE A 788 -11.37 3.58 17.64
CA PHE A 788 -11.16 4.77 18.46
C PHE A 788 -10.36 5.83 17.70
N THR A 789 -10.44 7.07 18.17
CA THR A 789 -9.67 8.20 17.65
C THR A 789 -8.39 8.37 18.47
N ILE A 790 -7.28 8.54 17.78
CA ILE A 790 -6.03 9.05 18.35
C ILE A 790 -5.84 10.47 17.81
N ARG A 791 -5.80 11.45 18.72
CA ARG A 791 -5.39 12.82 18.40
C ARG A 791 -3.87 12.92 18.45
N SER A 792 -3.23 13.59 17.51
CA SER A 792 -1.80 13.86 17.59
C SER A 792 -1.54 15.14 18.36
N ALA A 793 -0.42 15.20 19.08
CA ALA A 793 0.10 16.43 19.66
C ALA A 793 1.09 17.09 18.66
N PRO A 794 1.16 18.43 18.59
CA PRO A 794 2.04 19.13 17.65
C PRO A 794 3.51 18.72 17.81
N VAL A 795 4.18 18.35 16.72
CA VAL A 795 5.62 18.10 16.71
C VAL A 795 6.35 19.42 16.47
N VAL A 796 7.00 19.95 17.50
CA VAL A 796 7.65 21.28 17.48
C VAL A 796 9.16 21.16 17.38
N SER A 797 9.75 21.91 16.45
CA SER A 797 11.19 21.98 16.18
C SER A 797 11.65 23.44 16.10
N ASN A 798 12.95 23.68 16.25
CA ASN A 798 13.57 24.98 16.00
C ASN A 798 14.92 24.82 15.28
N ASP A 799 15.36 25.88 14.60
CA ASP A 799 16.62 25.95 13.84
C ASP A 799 17.77 26.65 14.58
N ALA A 800 17.64 26.87 15.90
CA ALA A 800 18.63 27.64 16.66
C ALA A 800 20.03 26.99 16.59
N PRO A 801 21.10 27.78 16.40
CA PRO A 801 22.44 27.24 16.24
C PRO A 801 22.91 26.50 17.49
N ALA A 802 23.76 25.49 17.30
CA ALA A 802 24.34 24.70 18.38
C ALA A 802 25.13 25.61 19.34
N GLY A 803 24.68 25.69 20.60
CA GLY A 803 25.22 26.64 21.60
C GLY A 803 24.35 27.86 21.87
N GLY A 804 23.20 27.99 21.21
CA GLY A 804 22.24 29.09 21.40
C GLY A 804 22.42 30.23 20.39
N ALA A 805 21.33 30.94 20.13
CA ALA A 805 21.34 32.12 19.26
C ALA A 805 21.92 33.33 20.00
N ARG A 806 22.54 34.27 19.28
CA ARG A 806 23.23 35.43 19.87
C ARG A 806 22.74 36.72 19.24
N VAL A 807 22.61 37.77 20.05
CA VAL A 807 22.19 39.12 19.64
C VAL A 807 22.82 40.13 20.60
N GLN A 808 23.20 41.32 20.14
CA GLN A 808 23.61 42.40 21.04
C GLN A 808 22.38 43.06 21.69
N TYR A 809 22.58 43.88 22.72
CA TYR A 809 21.53 44.77 23.21
C TYR A 809 21.10 45.72 22.07
N SER A 810 19.90 46.32 22.10
CA SER A 810 19.34 47.14 20.98
C SER A 810 19.09 46.42 19.65
N ASP A 811 19.74 45.29 19.40
CA ASP A 811 19.84 44.64 18.11
C ASP A 811 18.70 43.67 17.82
N ALA A 812 18.46 43.43 16.53
CA ALA A 812 17.55 42.40 16.05
C ALA A 812 18.28 41.04 15.93
N LEU A 813 17.63 39.97 16.37
CA LEU A 813 18.22 38.63 16.31
C LEU A 813 18.48 38.20 14.86
N SER A 814 19.76 38.09 14.47
CA SER A 814 20.19 37.83 13.10
C SER A 814 21.34 36.80 13.07
N PRO A 815 21.17 35.64 12.40
CA PRO A 815 19.94 35.15 11.79
C PRO A 815 18.84 34.92 12.84
N SER A 816 17.58 35.14 12.44
CA SER A 816 16.41 34.87 13.30
C SER A 816 16.23 33.37 13.51
N VAL A 817 15.80 32.96 14.70
CA VAL A 817 15.40 31.57 14.98
C VAL A 817 13.98 31.32 14.48
N THR A 818 13.80 30.29 13.65
CA THR A 818 12.52 29.76 13.22
C THR A 818 12.10 28.59 14.10
N ILE A 819 10.87 28.64 14.60
CA ILE A 819 10.17 27.53 15.23
C ILE A 819 9.17 27.00 14.21
N THR A 820 9.16 25.69 13.96
CA THR A 820 8.19 25.04 13.08
C THR A 820 7.46 23.95 13.84
N ALA A 821 6.12 23.98 13.78
CA ALA A 821 5.25 22.94 14.31
C ALA A 821 4.48 22.27 13.17
N THR A 822 4.39 20.95 13.22
CA THR A 822 3.61 20.12 12.30
C THR A 822 2.72 19.18 13.10
N ASP A 823 1.46 19.05 12.69
CA ASP A 823 0.43 18.29 13.40
C ASP A 823 -0.39 17.41 12.44
N GLY A 824 -0.80 16.23 12.87
CA GLY A 824 -1.44 15.22 12.01
C GLY A 824 -2.94 15.43 11.77
N ASP A 825 -3.66 16.02 12.72
CA ASP A 825 -5.11 16.22 12.68
C ASP A 825 -5.55 17.69 12.72
N THR A 826 -4.66 18.60 13.09
CA THR A 826 -4.92 20.04 13.19
C THR A 826 -4.38 20.81 11.98
N ALA A 827 -5.25 21.60 11.33
CA ALA A 827 -4.84 22.49 10.24
C ALA A 827 -3.87 23.57 10.73
N GLY A 828 -2.85 23.90 9.91
CA GLY A 828 -1.75 24.78 10.34
C GLY A 828 -2.21 26.11 10.94
N ALA A 829 -3.27 26.73 10.42
CA ALA A 829 -3.79 28.00 10.93
C ALA A 829 -4.35 27.95 12.36
N ALA A 830 -4.75 26.77 12.85
CA ALA A 830 -5.25 26.54 14.21
C ALA A 830 -4.13 26.29 15.23
N LEU A 831 -2.91 25.98 14.80
CA LEU A 831 -1.75 25.87 15.69
C LEU A 831 -1.39 27.23 16.30
N THR A 832 -1.28 27.31 17.62
CA THR A 832 -1.02 28.54 18.39
C THR A 832 0.25 28.41 19.22
N ALA A 833 1.22 29.30 18.99
CA ALA A 833 2.48 29.32 19.74
C ALA A 833 2.45 30.30 20.91
N SER A 834 3.05 29.89 22.02
CA SER A 834 3.38 30.73 23.17
C SER A 834 4.85 30.55 23.51
N ALA A 835 5.51 31.60 23.98
CA ALA A 835 6.93 31.57 24.34
C ALA A 835 7.14 32.05 25.78
N ALA A 836 7.87 31.27 26.57
CA ALA A 836 8.37 31.64 27.88
C ALA A 836 9.87 31.90 27.79
N GLY A 837 10.36 32.92 28.50
CA GLY A 837 11.78 33.23 28.60
C GLY A 837 12.39 34.02 27.42
N LEU A 838 11.60 34.47 26.43
CA LEU A 838 12.10 35.38 25.41
C LEU A 838 12.68 36.67 26.05
N PRO A 839 13.86 37.13 25.61
CA PRO A 839 14.38 38.45 25.98
C PRO A 839 13.36 39.56 25.71
N ALA A 840 13.29 40.54 26.61
CA ALA A 840 12.46 41.74 26.43
C ALA A 840 12.73 42.39 25.05
N GLY A 841 11.66 42.79 24.35
CA GLY A 841 11.69 43.33 22.99
C GLY A 841 11.63 42.27 21.87
N LEU A 842 11.95 41.00 22.15
CA LEU A 842 11.76 39.90 21.19
C LEU A 842 10.37 39.27 21.32
N SER A 843 9.81 38.82 20.20
CA SER A 843 8.49 38.19 20.12
C SER A 843 8.43 37.15 18.99
N LEU A 844 7.43 36.25 19.03
CA LEU A 844 7.15 35.34 17.92
C LEU A 844 6.24 36.00 16.89
N ALA A 845 6.70 36.09 15.64
CA ALA A 845 5.89 36.49 14.49
C ALA A 845 5.65 35.27 13.58
N VAL A 846 4.43 35.10 13.06
CA VAL A 846 4.12 34.01 12.11
C VAL A 846 4.89 34.24 10.82
N SER A 847 5.71 33.26 10.42
CA SER A 847 6.53 33.32 9.20
C SER A 847 5.96 32.48 8.05
N GLY A 848 5.14 31.46 8.36
CA GLY A 848 4.47 30.65 7.34
C GLY A 848 3.35 29.78 7.93
N THR A 849 2.39 29.41 7.09
CA THR A 849 1.28 28.51 7.40
C THR A 849 0.99 27.65 6.17
N SER A 850 0.66 26.36 6.36
CA SER A 850 0.15 25.48 5.31
C SER A 850 -1.20 25.96 4.77
N ALA A 851 -1.67 25.36 3.67
CA ALA A 851 -3.03 25.59 3.18
C ALA A 851 -4.08 25.14 4.22
N ALA A 852 -5.30 25.70 4.13
CA ALA A 852 -6.35 25.50 5.12
C ALA A 852 -6.76 24.03 5.30
N ASP A 853 -6.86 23.27 4.19
CA ASP A 853 -7.27 21.87 4.19
C ASP A 853 -6.08 20.89 4.17
N ALA A 854 -4.85 21.39 4.38
CA ALA A 854 -3.65 20.55 4.34
C ALA A 854 -3.42 19.86 5.69
N LEU A 855 -3.45 18.53 5.69
CA LEU A 855 -2.96 17.66 6.76
C LEU A 855 -1.77 16.83 6.24
N PRO A 856 -0.66 16.68 7.01
CA PRO A 856 -0.44 17.30 8.32
C PRO A 856 -0.31 18.83 8.23
N GLY A 857 -1.02 19.54 9.10
CA GLY A 857 -1.00 20.99 9.15
C GLY A 857 0.35 21.49 9.66
N THR A 858 0.87 22.57 9.09
CA THR A 858 2.18 23.11 9.48
C THR A 858 2.11 24.62 9.66
N ARG A 859 2.75 25.13 10.71
CA ARG A 859 2.91 26.56 10.96
C ARG A 859 4.29 26.86 11.52
N SER A 860 4.86 27.97 11.08
CA SER A 860 6.16 28.45 11.50
C SER A 860 6.07 29.86 12.06
N TRP A 861 6.93 30.14 13.03
CA TRP A 861 7.13 31.45 13.64
C TRP A 861 8.62 31.78 13.66
N THR A 862 8.97 33.02 13.39
CA THR A 862 10.33 33.54 13.64
C THR A 862 10.36 34.37 14.91
N VAL A 863 11.46 34.25 15.66
CA VAL A 863 11.80 35.21 16.72
C VAL A 863 12.19 36.52 16.04
N THR A 864 11.48 37.60 16.35
CA THR A 864 11.61 38.91 15.71
C THR A 864 11.50 40.05 16.73
N GLY A 865 11.84 41.26 16.29
CA GLY A 865 11.99 42.43 17.16
C GLY A 865 13.44 42.72 17.50
N THR A 866 13.67 43.81 18.21
CA THR A 866 14.98 44.20 18.76
C THR A 866 15.00 43.96 20.26
N THR A 867 16.09 43.43 20.82
CA THR A 867 16.12 43.18 22.27
C THR A 867 16.46 44.42 23.08
N THR A 868 15.77 44.57 24.20
CA THR A 868 16.04 45.59 25.23
C THR A 868 16.31 44.93 26.59
N ALA A 869 16.55 43.62 26.59
CA ALA A 869 16.92 42.87 27.78
C ALA A 869 18.39 43.13 28.15
N ALA A 870 18.72 43.10 29.45
CA ALA A 870 20.10 43.23 29.87
C ALA A 870 20.97 42.06 29.36
N PRO A 871 22.29 42.23 29.19
CA PRO A 871 23.17 41.15 28.75
C PRO A 871 23.10 39.92 29.69
N GLY A 872 22.96 38.74 29.09
CA GLY A 872 22.78 37.47 29.81
C GLY A 872 22.23 36.34 28.94
N ASP A 873 22.17 35.13 29.50
CA ASP A 873 21.60 33.95 28.85
C ASP A 873 20.11 33.79 29.19
N TYR A 874 19.26 33.78 28.15
CA TYR A 874 17.82 33.63 28.26
C TYR A 874 17.39 32.26 27.74
N PRO A 875 17.05 31.30 28.61
CA PRO A 875 16.48 30.02 28.19
C PRO A 875 15.04 30.23 27.70
N VAL A 876 14.82 30.02 26.42
CA VAL A 876 13.52 30.15 25.75
C VAL A 876 12.89 28.77 25.61
N THR A 877 11.63 28.65 25.99
CA THR A 877 10.79 27.50 25.64
C THR A 877 9.59 27.99 24.85
N VAL A 878 9.39 27.44 23.67
CA VAL A 878 8.22 27.69 22.82
C VAL A 878 7.32 26.47 22.87
N THR A 879 6.09 26.67 23.32
CA THR A 879 5.03 25.67 23.38
C THR A 879 3.99 26.00 22.32
N VAL A 880 3.69 25.03 21.45
CA VAL A 880 2.66 25.16 20.42
C VAL A 880 1.50 24.23 20.76
N SER A 881 0.30 24.80 20.85
CA SER A 881 -0.95 24.09 21.11
C SER A 881 -1.83 24.04 19.87
N ASP A 882 -2.57 22.94 19.74
CA ASP A 882 -3.62 22.76 18.74
C ASP A 882 -4.98 23.34 19.22
N ASP A 883 -6.05 23.11 18.45
CA ASP A 883 -7.43 23.43 18.83
C ASP A 883 -8.09 22.34 19.71
N ALA A 884 -7.44 21.20 19.86
CA ALA A 884 -7.88 20.05 20.68
C ALA A 884 -7.39 20.13 22.15
N GLY A 885 -6.47 21.04 22.45
CA GLY A 885 -5.85 21.27 23.75
C GLY A 885 -4.54 20.51 24.00
N LEU A 886 -3.99 19.79 23.02
CA LEU A 886 -2.67 19.15 23.12
C LEU A 886 -1.57 20.15 22.78
N ALA A 887 -0.34 19.86 23.22
CA ALA A 887 0.78 20.77 23.04
C ALA A 887 2.11 20.03 22.89
N GLY A 888 2.91 20.48 21.93
CA GLY A 888 4.34 20.18 21.87
C GLY A 888 5.17 21.37 22.30
N SER A 889 6.45 21.14 22.62
CA SER A 889 7.36 22.23 22.94
C SER A 889 8.79 21.98 22.45
N THR A 890 9.53 23.08 22.29
CA THR A 890 10.95 23.07 21.94
C THR A 890 11.67 24.17 22.72
N SER A 891 12.96 24.00 23.00
CA SER A 891 13.74 24.94 23.80
C SER A 891 15.09 25.24 23.16
N PHE A 892 15.55 26.48 23.35
CA PHE A 892 16.86 26.99 22.93
C PHE A 892 17.27 28.15 23.84
N THR A 893 18.54 28.56 23.81
CA THR A 893 19.01 29.75 24.54
C THR A 893 19.18 30.91 23.57
N VAL A 894 18.78 32.12 24.00
CA VAL A 894 19.21 33.37 23.38
C VAL A 894 20.19 34.06 24.33
N THR A 895 21.45 34.19 23.95
CA THR A 895 22.43 34.99 24.69
C THR A 895 22.36 36.43 24.17
N VAL A 896 21.94 37.34 25.04
CA VAL A 896 22.07 38.78 24.79
C VAL A 896 23.47 39.20 25.23
N THR A 897 24.28 39.68 24.30
CA THR A 897 25.59 40.29 24.58
C THR A 897 25.44 41.79 24.78
N ALA A 898 26.44 42.41 25.42
CA ALA A 898 26.45 43.87 25.56
C ALA A 898 26.60 44.56 24.20
N GLU A 899 26.03 45.76 24.08
CA GLU A 899 26.23 46.64 22.92
C GLU A 899 27.65 47.22 22.92
N ASP A 900 28.24 47.41 21.76
CA ASP A 900 29.59 47.96 21.64
C ASP A 900 29.58 49.49 21.78
N ALA A 901 30.44 50.02 22.66
CA ALA A 901 30.65 51.45 22.82
C ALA A 901 32.13 51.83 22.69
N ALA A 902 32.39 52.87 21.90
CA ALA A 902 33.68 53.56 21.94
C ALA A 902 33.74 54.49 23.14
N ALA A 903 34.68 54.24 24.04
CA ALA A 903 35.06 55.18 25.08
C ALA A 903 36.31 55.98 24.67
N THR A 904 36.40 57.23 25.07
CA THR A 904 37.58 58.08 24.82
C THR A 904 37.82 59.02 25.99
N TRP A 905 39.08 59.14 26.41
CA TRP A 905 39.45 59.96 27.56
C TRP A 905 39.28 61.46 27.27
N ALA A 906 38.62 62.16 28.18
CA ALA A 906 38.38 63.60 28.12
C ALA A 906 38.51 64.29 29.50
N GLY A 907 39.15 63.61 30.46
CA GLY A 907 39.43 64.11 31.80
C GLY A 907 40.84 64.67 31.94
N ASP A 908 41.18 65.13 33.13
CA ASP A 908 42.53 65.59 33.48
C ASP A 908 43.56 64.45 33.22
N THR A 909 44.69 64.75 32.57
CA THR A 909 45.83 63.82 32.48
C THR A 909 47.05 64.32 33.27
N LEU A 910 47.04 65.58 33.68
CA LEU A 910 48.03 66.18 34.60
C LEU A 910 47.30 67.04 35.65
N VAL A 911 47.69 66.90 36.92
CA VAL A 911 47.23 67.74 38.04
C VAL A 911 48.43 68.11 38.90
N THR A 912 48.58 69.39 39.26
CA THR A 912 49.63 69.85 40.17
C THR A 912 49.10 70.13 41.58
N THR A 913 49.90 69.77 42.59
CA THR A 913 49.60 70.02 44.00
C THR A 913 50.57 71.06 44.59
N ALA A 914 50.14 71.71 45.68
CA ALA A 914 50.90 72.77 46.32
C ALA A 914 52.17 72.32 47.06
N THR A 915 52.31 71.01 47.31
CA THR A 915 53.37 70.39 48.13
C THR A 915 53.56 68.94 47.70
N SER A 916 54.81 68.49 47.54
CA SER A 916 55.10 67.06 47.36
C SER A 916 54.56 66.20 48.52
N GLY A 917 54.15 64.99 48.20
CA GLY A 917 53.43 64.05 49.07
C GLY A 917 51.92 64.30 49.16
N ALA A 918 51.39 65.42 48.67
CA ALA A 918 49.96 65.71 48.72
C ALA A 918 49.20 65.03 47.57
N ALA A 919 47.99 64.52 47.89
CA ALA A 919 47.07 64.00 46.90
C ALA A 919 46.41 65.13 46.09
N GLY A 920 46.26 64.91 44.79
CA GLY A 920 45.59 65.82 43.84
C GLY A 920 44.17 65.38 43.54
N LYS A 921 43.29 66.34 43.27
CA LYS A 921 41.94 66.09 42.74
C LYS A 921 41.96 66.13 41.22
N ALA A 922 41.75 64.98 40.59
CA ALA A 922 41.60 64.86 39.14
C ALA A 922 40.13 64.68 38.78
N LEU A 923 39.64 65.43 37.79
CA LEU A 923 38.37 65.14 37.14
C LEU A 923 38.60 64.07 36.10
N LEU A 924 38.21 62.84 36.43
CA LEU A 924 38.20 61.74 35.48
C LEU A 924 36.95 61.90 34.60
N ARG A 925 37.13 61.86 33.28
CA ARG A 925 36.03 61.96 32.31
C ARG A 925 36.31 61.08 31.10
N ALA A 926 35.28 60.38 30.65
CA ALA A 926 35.27 59.67 29.39
C ALA A 926 34.06 60.13 28.57
N VAL A 927 34.27 60.40 27.28
CA VAL A 927 33.20 60.46 26.28
C VAL A 927 32.90 59.02 25.88
N VAL A 928 31.63 58.65 25.85
CA VAL A 928 31.16 57.31 25.47
C VAL A 928 30.14 57.45 24.37
N GLN A 929 30.37 56.73 23.27
CA GLN A 929 29.54 56.76 22.08
C GLN A 929 29.18 55.33 21.69
N ASP A 930 27.91 55.14 21.37
CA ASP A 930 27.38 53.94 20.73
C ASP A 930 28.12 53.67 19.41
N SER A 931 28.37 52.40 19.06
CA SER A 931 29.24 52.09 17.93
C SER A 931 28.66 52.52 16.57
N SER A 932 27.32 52.52 16.42
CA SER A 932 26.60 52.92 15.20
C SER A 932 26.88 54.35 14.73
N VAL A 933 27.28 55.27 15.62
CA VAL A 933 27.54 56.68 15.27
C VAL A 933 29.00 56.99 14.96
N LEU A 934 29.86 55.97 14.90
CA LEU A 934 31.27 56.13 14.58
C LEU A 934 31.51 56.22 13.05
N PRO A 935 32.52 56.97 12.58
CA PRO A 935 32.80 57.13 11.13
C PRO A 935 33.14 55.85 10.34
N ALA A 936 33.24 54.69 11.00
CA ALA A 936 33.52 53.38 10.42
C ALA A 936 32.66 52.27 11.06
N ALA A 937 31.46 52.62 11.54
CA ALA A 937 30.55 51.68 12.18
C ALA A 937 30.18 50.49 11.27
N THR A 938 30.18 49.28 11.84
CA THR A 938 29.62 48.06 11.23
C THR A 938 28.24 47.72 11.80
N ASP A 939 27.97 48.19 13.02
CA ASP A 939 26.64 48.28 13.63
C ASP A 939 25.80 49.36 12.94
N ALA A 940 24.50 49.11 12.81
CA ALA A 940 23.52 49.99 12.17
C ALA A 940 22.31 50.30 13.08
N THR A 941 22.31 49.82 14.32
CA THR A 941 21.13 49.72 15.20
C THR A 941 21.37 50.42 16.55
N ALA A 942 21.57 51.73 16.46
CA ALA A 942 21.84 52.63 17.57
C ALA A 942 21.06 52.33 18.87
N GLY A 943 21.78 52.03 19.95
CA GLY A 943 21.23 51.82 21.28
C GLY A 943 20.97 53.10 22.08
N ASP A 944 20.48 52.93 23.31
CA ASP A 944 20.30 54.01 24.28
C ASP A 944 21.46 54.02 25.29
N ILE A 945 22.45 54.87 25.02
CA ILE A 945 23.69 54.99 25.80
C ILE A 945 23.43 55.33 27.27
N ARG A 946 22.25 55.86 27.62
CA ARG A 946 21.85 56.15 29.01
C ARG A 946 21.78 54.90 29.89
N THR A 947 21.75 53.72 29.28
CA THR A 947 21.79 52.42 29.98
C THR A 947 23.22 51.88 30.21
N ALA A 948 24.23 52.60 29.73
CA ALA A 948 25.62 52.34 30.08
C ALA A 948 25.94 52.79 31.52
N THR A 949 26.98 52.19 32.09
CA THR A 949 27.64 52.65 33.32
C THR A 949 29.11 52.85 33.03
N VAL A 950 29.76 53.85 33.65
CA VAL A 950 31.19 54.10 33.44
C VAL A 950 31.89 54.11 34.78
N THR A 951 32.76 53.14 35.02
CA THR A 951 33.55 53.03 36.24
C THR A 951 35.01 53.27 35.94
N PHE A 952 35.60 54.23 36.63
CA PHE A 952 37.04 54.51 36.56
C PHE A 952 37.76 53.65 37.58
N THR A 953 38.79 52.92 37.14
CA THR A 953 39.53 51.97 37.96
C THR A 953 41.04 52.17 37.81
N GLU A 954 41.80 51.82 38.84
CA GLU A 954 43.26 51.65 38.77
C GLU A 954 43.59 50.23 39.24
N GLY A 955 44.32 49.47 38.42
CA GLY A 955 44.63 48.06 38.72
C GLY A 955 43.38 47.17 38.91
N GLY A 956 42.23 47.57 38.37
CA GLY A 956 40.93 46.91 38.58
C GLY A 956 40.18 47.33 39.85
N VAL A 957 40.75 48.21 40.69
CA VAL A 957 40.09 48.75 41.89
C VAL A 957 39.29 50.00 41.51
N PRO A 958 37.98 50.09 41.83
CA PRO A 958 37.18 51.29 41.56
C PRO A 958 37.67 52.54 42.30
N LEU A 959 37.89 53.61 41.54
CA LEU A 959 38.19 54.95 42.04
C LEU A 959 36.90 55.76 42.23
N CYS A 960 36.08 55.82 41.18
CA CYS A 960 34.74 56.40 41.19
C CYS A 960 33.92 55.91 39.99
N THR A 961 32.59 55.99 40.10
CA THR A 961 31.66 55.79 38.98
C THR A 961 31.23 57.17 38.47
N GLY A 962 31.32 57.39 37.16
CA GLY A 962 30.97 58.67 36.56
C GLY A 962 29.46 58.89 36.49
N VAL A 963 29.01 60.12 36.71
CA VAL A 963 27.63 60.53 36.36
C VAL A 963 27.58 60.67 34.84
N LEU A 964 26.66 59.96 34.20
CA LEU A 964 26.50 59.89 32.75
C LEU A 964 25.44 60.89 32.28
N ASP A 965 25.86 61.91 31.53
CA ASP A 965 24.97 62.88 30.88
C ASP A 965 25.14 62.82 29.35
N LEU A 966 24.06 63.01 28.59
CA LEU A 966 24.11 63.09 27.12
C LEU A 966 24.94 64.32 26.67
N LEU A 967 25.70 64.17 25.58
CA LEU A 967 26.45 65.30 25.01
C LEU A 967 25.52 66.37 24.40
N GLY A 968 24.34 65.95 23.94
CA GLY A 968 23.32 66.75 23.27
C GLY A 968 21.92 66.14 23.47
N THR A 969 21.07 66.21 22.44
CA THR A 969 19.71 65.62 22.48
C THR A 969 19.67 64.13 22.11
N ASP A 970 20.71 63.63 21.46
CA ASP A 970 20.74 62.28 20.89
C ASP A 970 21.16 61.24 21.93
N THR A 971 20.54 60.06 21.91
CA THR A 971 20.74 58.99 22.91
C THR A 971 21.97 58.12 22.64
N THR A 972 22.79 58.45 21.65
CA THR A 972 23.92 57.65 21.16
C THR A 972 25.28 58.15 21.63
N SER A 973 25.34 59.28 22.35
CA SER A 973 26.60 59.87 22.81
C SER A 973 26.43 60.62 24.13
N ALA A 974 27.26 60.25 25.10
CA ALA A 974 27.27 60.81 26.44
C ALA A 974 28.70 61.13 26.90
N SER A 975 28.84 61.85 28.01
CA SER A 975 30.07 61.81 28.80
C SER A 975 29.78 61.40 30.24
N ALA A 976 30.68 60.61 30.79
CA ALA A 976 30.67 60.24 32.20
C ALA A 976 31.85 60.90 32.90
N ALA A 977 31.60 61.53 34.06
CA ALA A 977 32.66 62.17 34.83
C ALA A 977 32.50 61.98 36.35
N CYS A 978 33.63 61.90 37.06
CA CYS A 978 33.70 61.96 38.52
C CYS A 978 35.05 62.53 38.98
N GLU A 979 35.08 63.16 40.15
CA GLU A 979 36.35 63.56 40.78
C GLU A 979 36.94 62.38 41.56
N ALA A 980 38.22 62.08 41.32
CA ALA A 980 39.01 61.16 42.12
C ALA A 980 40.14 61.92 42.83
N THR A 981 40.46 61.48 44.06
CA THR A 981 41.64 61.97 44.79
C THR A 981 42.75 60.95 44.65
N LEU A 982 43.82 61.31 43.94
CA LEU A 982 44.96 60.44 43.60
C LEU A 982 46.21 60.92 44.35
N SER A 983 47.05 60.01 44.81
CA SER A 983 48.35 60.32 45.43
C SER A 983 49.31 61.00 44.45
N GLU A 984 50.42 61.58 44.92
CA GLU A 984 51.50 62.01 44.02
C GLU A 984 52.11 60.79 43.30
N GLY A 985 52.18 60.84 41.97
CA GLY A 985 52.60 59.72 41.12
C GLY A 985 51.94 59.71 39.75
N ALA A 986 52.29 58.71 38.93
CA ALA A 986 51.67 58.45 37.63
C ALA A 986 50.67 57.29 37.76
N HIS A 987 49.39 57.59 37.61
CA HIS A 987 48.29 56.64 37.77
C HIS A 987 47.77 56.18 36.41
N THR A 988 47.70 54.87 36.18
CA THR A 988 47.11 54.32 34.94
C THR A 988 45.64 54.02 35.19
N VAL A 989 44.77 54.91 34.74
CA VAL A 989 43.34 54.86 35.01
C VAL A 989 42.59 54.35 33.79
N THR A 990 41.82 53.28 33.96
CA THR A 990 40.94 52.71 32.95
C THR A 990 39.50 53.10 33.26
N ALA A 991 38.84 53.75 32.31
CA ALA A 991 37.40 53.95 32.30
C ALA A 991 36.77 52.77 31.56
N THR A 992 36.06 51.92 32.29
CA THR A 992 35.35 50.76 31.75
C THR A 992 33.88 51.09 31.58
N VAL A 993 33.35 50.88 30.37
CA VAL A 993 31.92 50.94 30.05
C VAL A 993 31.31 49.57 30.36
N GLY A 994 30.23 49.57 31.12
CA GLY A 994 29.45 48.40 31.50
C GLY A 994 27.94 48.69 31.46
N GLY A 995 27.13 47.86 32.11
CA GLY A 995 25.67 47.95 32.05
C GLY A 995 25.17 47.16 30.85
N ASN A 996 24.38 47.78 29.97
CA ASN A 996 23.99 47.15 28.70
C ASN A 996 25.07 47.27 27.61
N TYR A 997 26.15 48.02 27.87
CA TYR A 997 27.24 48.27 26.94
C TYR A 997 28.56 47.65 27.41
N THR A 998 29.48 47.45 26.46
CA THR A 998 30.88 47.09 26.70
C THR A 998 31.80 48.06 25.95
N GLY A 999 32.96 48.34 26.54
CA GLY A 999 33.92 49.29 25.99
C GLY A 999 34.92 49.74 27.05
N SER A 1000 36.06 50.29 26.64
CA SER A 1000 36.98 50.89 27.61
C SER A 1000 37.92 51.90 26.97
N THR A 1001 38.47 52.78 27.79
CA THR A 1001 39.58 53.67 27.44
C THR A 1001 40.52 53.81 28.63
N THR A 1002 41.80 54.06 28.40
CA THR A 1002 42.81 54.16 29.44
C THR A 1002 43.69 55.38 29.20
N ALA A 1003 44.00 56.11 30.27
CA ALA A 1003 44.94 57.22 30.24
C ALA A 1003 45.89 57.17 31.44
N GLN A 1004 47.04 57.82 31.31
CA GLN A 1004 47.87 58.18 32.46
C GLN A 1004 47.39 59.51 33.04
N VAL A 1005 47.09 59.51 34.33
CA VAL A 1005 46.79 60.70 35.13
C VAL A 1005 47.98 60.93 36.06
N THR A 1006 48.76 61.97 35.81
CA THR A 1006 49.92 62.30 36.64
C THR A 1006 49.54 63.35 37.67
N VAL A 1007 49.76 63.04 38.94
CA VAL A 1007 49.73 64.03 40.03
C VAL A 1007 51.17 64.34 40.41
N ALA A 1008 51.55 65.61 40.34
CA ALA A 1008 52.91 66.07 40.67
C ALA A 1008 52.89 67.29 41.58
N ALA A 1009 53.91 67.47 42.42
CA ALA A 1009 54.16 68.77 43.03
C ALA A 1009 54.35 69.85 41.96
N SER A 1010 53.78 71.03 42.17
CA SER A 1010 54.02 72.19 41.31
C SER A 1010 55.50 72.59 41.32
N ASP A 1011 56.07 72.78 40.12
CA ASP A 1011 57.39 73.36 39.89
C ASP A 1011 57.40 74.91 39.97
N GLY A 1012 56.24 75.51 40.23
CA GLY A 1012 56.02 76.96 40.20
C GLY A 1012 55.67 77.53 38.82
N GLY A 1013 55.65 76.69 37.77
CA GLY A 1013 55.25 77.08 36.42
C GLY A 1013 53.80 77.55 36.33
N PHE A 1014 53.50 78.39 35.35
CA PHE A 1014 52.18 79.00 35.21
C PHE A 1014 51.86 79.35 33.75
N LEU A 1015 50.57 79.41 33.41
CA LEU A 1015 50.09 79.77 32.07
C LEU A 1015 49.78 81.27 31.99
N THR A 1016 50.25 81.94 30.94
CA THR A 1016 49.78 83.27 30.53
C THR A 1016 49.81 83.44 29.02
N GLY A 1017 48.78 84.08 28.46
CA GLY A 1017 48.87 84.68 27.12
C GLY A 1017 47.52 84.85 26.47
N ASP A 1018 47.54 85.53 25.33
CA ASP A 1018 46.39 85.71 24.44
C ASP A 1018 46.70 85.20 23.02
N GLY A 1019 45.66 84.81 22.30
CA GLY A 1019 45.78 84.41 20.90
C GLY A 1019 44.47 84.06 20.22
N ASP A 1020 44.59 83.71 18.95
CA ASP A 1020 43.48 83.37 18.08
C ASP A 1020 43.65 81.97 17.52
N ILE A 1021 42.56 81.21 17.44
CA ILE A 1021 42.47 80.01 16.58
C ILE A 1021 41.40 80.21 15.51
N THR A 1022 41.56 79.51 14.38
CA THR A 1022 40.51 79.39 13.37
C THR A 1022 39.96 77.98 13.41
N VAL A 1023 38.67 77.85 13.75
CA VAL A 1023 38.04 76.56 14.02
C VAL A 1023 37.45 75.92 12.77
N THR A 1024 37.61 74.61 12.65
CA THR A 1024 37.11 73.84 11.50
C THR A 1024 36.04 72.83 11.85
N ARG A 1025 36.07 72.23 13.04
CA ARG A 1025 35.13 71.20 13.51
C ARG A 1025 34.53 71.54 14.87
N SER A 1026 34.17 72.80 15.11
CA SER A 1026 33.58 73.20 16.38
C SER A 1026 32.23 72.52 16.62
N ALA A 1027 31.96 72.08 17.85
CA ALA A 1027 30.73 71.36 18.24
C ALA A 1027 30.21 71.82 19.62
N GLY A 1028 29.08 71.26 20.03
CA GLY A 1028 28.34 71.61 21.25
C GLY A 1028 27.07 72.42 20.95
N ALA A 1029 26.35 72.81 21.99
CA ALA A 1029 25.11 73.62 21.87
C ALA A 1029 25.32 75.02 21.26
N TYR A 1030 26.54 75.55 21.33
CA TYR A 1030 26.96 76.83 20.75
C TYR A 1030 28.24 76.64 19.94
N PRO A 1031 28.20 75.90 18.81
CA PRO A 1031 29.39 75.62 18.02
C PRO A 1031 29.83 76.88 17.29
N ALA A 1032 31.13 77.14 17.24
CA ALA A 1032 31.63 78.30 16.53
C ALA A 1032 31.44 78.16 15.00
N ASP A 1033 31.04 79.26 14.36
CA ASP A 1033 30.79 79.35 12.92
C ASP A 1033 32.03 78.85 12.15
N THR A 1034 31.84 78.00 11.13
CA THR A 1034 32.95 77.33 10.44
C THR A 1034 33.95 78.33 9.83
N LYS A 1035 35.24 78.16 10.10
CA LYS A 1035 36.34 79.09 9.73
C LYS A 1035 36.25 80.48 10.39
N SER A 1036 35.46 80.64 11.46
CA SER A 1036 35.49 81.86 12.28
C SER A 1036 36.70 81.87 13.22
N LYS A 1037 37.04 83.08 13.70
CA LYS A 1037 38.05 83.31 14.73
C LYS A 1037 37.44 83.04 16.11
N VAL A 1038 38.15 82.28 16.91
CA VAL A 1038 37.95 82.16 18.37
C VAL A 1038 39.17 82.78 19.04
N ALA A 1039 38.95 83.86 19.80
CA ALA A 1039 39.98 84.48 20.61
C ALA A 1039 40.04 83.81 21.99
N VAL A 1040 41.23 83.59 22.52
CA VAL A 1040 41.50 83.06 23.85
C VAL A 1040 42.41 84.02 24.61
N ASP A 1041 42.06 84.34 25.85
CA ASP A 1041 42.90 85.02 26.83
C ASP A 1041 42.92 84.15 28.09
N LEU A 1042 44.12 83.75 28.53
CA LEU A 1042 44.32 82.69 29.51
C LEU A 1042 45.37 83.08 30.54
N THR A 1043 45.02 82.97 31.81
CA THR A 1043 45.95 83.02 32.94
C THR A 1043 45.63 81.94 33.96
N ALA A 1044 46.62 81.14 34.36
CA ALA A 1044 46.45 80.14 35.43
C ALA A 1044 47.73 79.96 36.24
N LYS A 1045 47.63 80.09 37.56
CA LYS A 1045 48.71 79.90 38.52
C LYS A 1045 48.38 78.76 39.48
N PRO A 1046 49.33 77.86 39.77
CA PRO A 1046 49.12 76.70 40.63
C PRO A 1046 48.85 77.12 42.07
N ALA A 1047 48.28 76.19 42.83
CA ALA A 1047 48.14 76.34 44.26
C ALA A 1047 49.53 76.40 44.93
N THR A 1048 49.64 77.19 45.98
CA THR A 1048 50.79 77.23 46.90
C THR A 1048 50.31 76.86 48.29
N ALA A 1049 51.20 76.50 49.21
CA ALA A 1049 50.83 76.03 50.56
C ALA A 1049 49.86 76.96 51.32
N ASN A 1050 49.79 78.25 50.97
CA ASN A 1050 48.93 79.25 51.62
C ASN A 1050 47.88 79.90 50.67
N LYS A 1051 47.78 79.50 49.40
CA LYS A 1051 46.81 80.05 48.42
C LYS A 1051 46.36 78.98 47.43
N ALA A 1052 45.05 78.89 47.19
CA ALA A 1052 44.49 78.06 46.13
C ALA A 1052 44.99 78.48 44.74
N ALA A 1053 44.82 77.59 43.75
CA ALA A 1053 45.04 77.93 42.34
C ALA A 1053 44.16 79.12 41.93
N SER A 1054 44.67 79.97 41.04
CA SER A 1054 43.99 81.21 40.65
C SER A 1054 44.30 81.56 39.21
N GLY A 1055 43.34 82.16 38.54
CA GLY A 1055 43.42 82.42 37.11
C GLY A 1055 42.16 83.04 36.56
N GLN A 1056 42.26 83.58 35.35
CA GLN A 1056 41.14 84.10 34.58
C GLN A 1056 41.24 83.55 33.16
N ALA A 1057 40.10 83.27 32.55
CA ALA A 1057 40.01 82.94 31.14
C ALA A 1057 38.85 83.69 30.48
N GLU A 1058 39.11 84.26 29.31
CA GLU A 1058 38.10 84.84 28.44
C GLU A 1058 38.22 84.23 27.03
N ILE A 1059 37.14 83.59 26.57
CA ILE A 1059 37.08 82.98 25.23
C ILE A 1059 35.96 83.65 24.45
N ALA A 1060 36.27 84.30 23.33
CA ALA A 1060 35.29 84.99 22.50
C ALA A 1060 35.15 84.32 21.12
N PHE A 1061 33.93 83.98 20.73
CA PHE A 1061 33.63 83.27 19.48
C PHE A 1061 32.30 83.74 18.87
N ARG A 1062 31.98 83.27 17.66
CA ARG A 1062 30.65 83.46 17.04
C ARG A 1062 30.00 82.13 16.76
N SER A 1063 28.72 81.98 17.08
CA SER A 1063 27.91 80.77 16.89
C SER A 1063 26.56 81.16 16.31
N GLY A 1064 26.17 80.58 15.17
CA GLY A 1064 24.94 80.95 14.45
C GLY A 1064 24.92 82.43 14.05
N GLY A 1065 26.09 83.00 13.72
CA GLY A 1065 26.27 84.41 13.42
C GLY A 1065 26.22 85.38 14.60
N LYS A 1066 25.92 84.93 15.83
CA LYS A 1066 25.92 85.77 17.04
C LYS A 1066 27.24 85.63 17.80
N SER A 1067 27.73 86.71 18.39
CA SER A 1067 28.92 86.66 19.26
C SER A 1067 28.57 86.10 20.65
N TYR A 1068 29.49 85.33 21.22
CA TYR A 1068 29.43 84.77 22.57
C TYR A 1068 30.76 84.95 23.27
N THR A 1069 30.73 85.01 24.60
CA THR A 1069 31.92 85.12 25.44
C THR A 1069 31.81 84.18 26.64
N ILE A 1070 32.78 83.28 26.78
CA ILE A 1070 33.01 82.50 28.01
C ILE A 1070 33.87 83.36 28.93
N LYS A 1071 33.46 83.56 30.17
CA LYS A 1071 34.28 84.22 31.20
C LYS A 1071 34.44 83.30 32.39
N ALA A 1072 35.66 83.16 32.88
CA ALA A 1072 36.01 82.30 34.01
C ALA A 1072 36.97 83.02 34.97
N GLY A 1073 36.81 82.79 36.28
CA GLY A 1073 37.56 83.51 37.33
C GLY A 1073 37.99 82.67 38.54
N THR A 1074 37.70 81.36 38.51
CA THR A 1074 38.10 80.39 39.54
C THR A 1074 38.75 79.21 38.83
N VAL A 1075 39.85 78.67 39.36
CA VAL A 1075 40.52 77.48 38.84
C VAL A 1075 40.19 76.29 39.75
N ASP A 1076 39.52 75.27 39.22
CA ASP A 1076 39.20 74.02 39.94
C ASP A 1076 40.35 73.02 39.89
N GLY A 1077 41.12 73.02 38.79
CA GLY A 1077 42.26 72.14 38.59
C GLY A 1077 43.28 72.77 37.66
N LEU A 1078 44.56 72.57 37.95
CA LEU A 1078 45.66 72.96 37.08
C LEU A 1078 46.72 71.85 37.08
N GLY A 1079 46.93 71.20 35.94
CA GLY A 1079 48.16 70.53 35.60
C GLY A 1079 49.07 71.50 34.86
N VAL A 1080 50.31 71.67 35.28
CA VAL A 1080 51.29 72.51 34.57
C VAL A 1080 52.68 71.90 34.72
N THR A 1081 53.47 71.97 33.66
CA THR A 1081 54.87 71.53 33.69
C THR A 1081 55.72 72.49 32.86
N SER A 1082 56.64 73.20 33.52
CA SER A 1082 57.59 74.10 32.85
C SER A 1082 58.56 73.34 31.94
N ALA A 1083 58.88 72.09 32.30
CA ALA A 1083 59.74 71.19 31.54
C ALA A 1083 59.04 70.54 30.33
N GLY A 1084 57.76 70.19 30.46
CA GLY A 1084 56.95 69.65 29.36
C GLY A 1084 56.31 70.71 28.47
N LYS A 1085 56.28 71.98 28.91
CA LYS A 1085 55.61 73.11 28.24
C LYS A 1085 54.13 72.87 27.94
N VAL A 1086 53.46 72.13 28.82
CA VAL A 1086 52.03 71.83 28.75
C VAL A 1086 51.32 72.37 29.99
N ALA A 1087 50.15 72.97 29.79
CA ALA A 1087 49.21 73.34 30.83
C ALA A 1087 47.80 72.79 30.52
N GLN A 1088 47.21 72.10 31.49
CA GLN A 1088 45.82 71.65 31.49
C GLN A 1088 45.08 72.36 32.62
N VAL A 1089 44.13 73.22 32.28
CA VAL A 1089 43.41 74.06 33.25
C VAL A 1089 41.92 73.78 33.18
N ARG A 1090 41.31 73.58 34.35
CA ARG A 1090 39.85 73.60 34.52
C ARG A 1090 39.45 74.83 35.30
N TYR A 1091 38.57 75.65 34.71
CA TYR A 1091 38.00 76.82 35.34
C TYR A 1091 36.49 76.68 35.56
N GLN A 1092 35.97 77.35 36.61
CA GLN A 1092 34.55 77.64 36.73
C GLN A 1092 34.20 78.84 35.84
N ALA A 1093 33.28 78.62 34.91
CA ALA A 1093 32.96 79.55 33.84
C ALA A 1093 31.46 79.90 33.78
N SER A 1094 31.18 80.98 33.06
CA SER A 1094 29.84 81.37 32.63
C SER A 1094 29.87 81.83 31.17
N LEU A 1095 28.82 81.52 30.42
CA LEU A 1095 28.65 81.87 29.02
C LEU A 1095 27.73 83.08 28.89
N TYR A 1096 28.12 84.05 28.06
CA TYR A 1096 27.39 85.29 27.81
C TYR A 1096 27.11 85.47 26.31
N ASP A 1097 26.00 86.12 25.97
CA ASP A 1097 25.65 86.49 24.59
C ASP A 1097 26.26 87.84 24.16
N SER A 1098 26.00 88.24 22.92
CA SER A 1098 26.54 89.48 22.31
C SER A 1098 26.11 90.78 23.00
N ASN A 1099 25.14 90.74 23.91
CA ASN A 1099 24.69 91.89 24.71
C ASN A 1099 25.21 91.82 26.16
N GLY A 1100 26.06 90.83 26.49
CA GLY A 1100 26.52 90.57 27.85
C GLY A 1100 25.47 89.91 28.75
N LYS A 1101 24.38 89.35 28.19
CA LYS A 1101 23.39 88.61 28.98
C LYS A 1101 23.93 87.22 29.31
N LEU A 1102 23.78 86.81 30.57
CA LEU A 1102 24.11 85.45 31.01
C LEU A 1102 23.24 84.42 30.28
N VAL A 1103 23.90 83.45 29.64
CA VAL A 1103 23.29 82.32 28.93
C VAL A 1103 23.25 81.09 29.84
N ALA A 1104 24.39 80.76 30.48
CA ALA A 1104 24.51 79.68 31.44
C ALA A 1104 25.68 79.93 32.42
N SER A 1105 25.59 79.39 33.63
CA SER A 1105 26.56 79.56 34.73
C SER A 1105 26.80 78.25 35.47
N GLY A 1106 27.94 78.12 36.16
CA GLY A 1106 28.33 76.85 36.80
C GLY A 1106 28.94 75.86 35.82
N LEU A 1107 29.57 76.37 34.77
CA LEU A 1107 30.14 75.60 33.67
C LEU A 1107 31.60 75.23 33.98
N THR A 1108 32.08 74.10 33.45
CA THR A 1108 33.50 73.74 33.50
C THR A 1108 34.15 74.07 32.17
N LEU A 1109 35.03 75.07 32.14
CA LEU A 1109 35.89 75.37 31.00
C LEU A 1109 37.20 74.59 31.15
N ALA A 1110 37.38 73.56 30.33
CA ALA A 1110 38.62 72.80 30.23
C ALA A 1110 39.47 73.34 29.06
N VAL A 1111 40.72 73.70 29.34
CA VAL A 1111 41.67 74.23 28.36
C VAL A 1111 42.97 73.44 28.45
N THR A 1112 43.42 72.88 27.33
CA THR A 1112 44.78 72.33 27.20
C THR A 1112 45.59 73.26 26.31
N VAL A 1113 46.81 73.59 26.73
CA VAL A 1113 47.78 74.40 25.99
C VAL A 1113 49.10 73.66 25.91
N THR A 1114 49.69 73.60 24.72
CA THR A 1114 51.08 73.21 24.50
C THR A 1114 51.85 74.40 23.93
N ASP A 1115 52.75 74.97 24.73
CA ASP A 1115 53.72 76.00 24.33
C ASP A 1115 54.84 75.33 23.53
N ARG A 1116 55.02 75.72 22.27
CA ARG A 1116 56.07 75.16 21.39
C ARG A 1116 57.26 76.09 21.21
N SER A 1117 57.37 77.09 22.09
CA SER A 1117 58.35 78.18 22.03
C SER A 1117 58.21 79.05 20.79
N ALA A 1118 59.00 80.13 20.73
CA ALA A 1118 58.85 81.13 19.68
C ALA A 1118 59.07 80.54 18.26
N PRO A 1119 58.17 80.80 17.30
CA PRO A 1119 57.05 81.75 17.36
C PRO A 1119 55.73 81.12 17.84
N GLY A 1120 55.01 81.80 18.77
CA GLY A 1120 53.79 81.28 19.41
C GLY A 1120 52.60 80.93 18.50
N ARG A 1121 52.66 81.17 17.18
CA ARG A 1121 51.73 80.55 16.21
C ARG A 1121 51.83 79.02 16.18
N ASP A 1122 52.96 78.48 16.62
CA ASP A 1122 53.22 77.04 16.67
C ASP A 1122 52.76 76.43 18.02
N ASP A 1123 52.34 77.27 18.98
CA ASP A 1123 51.60 76.86 20.18
C ASP A 1123 50.24 76.28 19.78
N THR A 1124 49.75 75.31 20.54
CA THR A 1124 48.39 74.79 20.36
C THR A 1124 47.51 75.01 21.57
N VAL A 1125 46.20 75.14 21.32
CA VAL A 1125 45.17 75.19 22.36
C VAL A 1125 43.95 74.34 21.98
N ALA A 1126 43.44 73.59 22.94
CA ALA A 1126 42.13 72.93 22.92
C ALA A 1126 41.24 73.62 23.95
N VAL A 1127 40.05 74.06 23.55
CA VAL A 1127 39.07 74.73 24.44
C VAL A 1127 37.77 73.94 24.44
N THR A 1128 37.31 73.53 25.62
CA THR A 1128 36.05 72.77 25.78
C THR A 1128 35.24 73.33 26.95
N LEU A 1129 33.94 73.58 26.73
CA LEU A 1129 33.01 74.09 27.74
C LEU A 1129 31.92 73.05 28.02
N TRP A 1130 31.84 72.63 29.28
CA TRP A 1130 30.91 71.62 29.76
C TRP A 1130 29.85 72.22 30.69
N ASN A 1131 28.64 71.66 30.64
CA ASN A 1131 27.58 71.87 31.63
C ASN A 1131 27.18 70.50 32.20
N GLY A 1132 27.73 70.11 33.36
CA GLY A 1132 27.73 68.71 33.78
C GLY A 1132 28.54 67.86 32.80
N GLY A 1133 27.89 66.91 32.12
CA GLY A 1133 28.42 66.21 30.95
C GLY A 1133 27.89 66.62 29.58
N ALA A 1134 27.01 67.63 29.48
CA ALA A 1134 26.58 68.19 28.20
C ALA A 1134 27.66 69.11 27.60
N LEU A 1135 27.89 69.00 26.28
CA LEU A 1135 28.89 69.80 25.57
C LEU A 1135 28.28 71.13 25.09
N LEU A 1136 28.73 72.25 25.64
CA LEU A 1136 28.27 73.57 25.21
C LEU A 1136 29.12 74.16 24.09
N PHE A 1137 30.44 73.95 24.11
CA PHE A 1137 31.37 74.44 23.07
C PHE A 1137 32.63 73.57 23.04
N SER A 1138 33.17 73.33 21.85
CA SER A 1138 34.50 72.75 21.60
C SER A 1138 35.19 73.50 20.46
N SER A 1139 36.49 73.78 20.58
CA SER A 1139 37.26 74.45 19.51
C SER A 1139 37.40 73.61 18.25
N ASP A 1140 37.69 72.32 18.38
CA ASP A 1140 37.79 71.39 17.25
C ASP A 1140 37.46 69.97 17.73
N TRP A 1141 36.18 69.63 17.66
CA TRP A 1141 35.64 68.36 18.12
C TRP A 1141 35.92 67.25 17.11
N THR A 1142 36.50 66.15 17.58
CA THR A 1142 36.84 64.99 16.74
C THR A 1142 35.72 63.98 16.60
N GLY A 1143 34.62 64.15 17.36
CA GLY A 1143 33.64 63.11 17.67
C GLY A 1143 33.75 62.69 19.14
N ASN A 1144 34.98 62.46 19.59
CA ASN A 1144 35.29 61.78 20.85
C ASN A 1144 36.00 62.67 21.88
N GLY A 1145 36.38 63.89 21.51
CA GLY A 1145 37.11 64.85 22.33
C GLY A 1145 37.48 66.11 21.54
N THR A 1146 38.07 67.11 22.22
CA THR A 1146 38.56 68.34 21.56
C THR A 1146 40.03 68.19 21.22
N ALA A 1147 40.37 68.33 19.94
CA ALA A 1147 41.76 68.41 19.50
C ALA A 1147 42.37 69.80 19.78
N GLU A 1148 43.67 69.80 20.06
CA GLU A 1148 44.50 71.00 20.10
C GLU A 1148 44.70 71.58 18.69
N VAL A 1149 44.48 72.89 18.52
CA VAL A 1149 44.62 73.60 17.23
C VAL A 1149 45.70 74.68 17.35
N ASN A 1150 46.53 74.84 16.31
CA ASN A 1150 47.58 75.85 16.28
C ASN A 1150 46.99 77.26 16.37
N LEU A 1151 47.70 78.17 17.05
CA LEU A 1151 47.36 79.58 17.03
C LEU A 1151 47.56 80.19 15.63
N THR A 1152 46.58 80.95 15.17
CA THR A 1152 46.67 81.78 13.95
C THR A 1152 47.21 83.18 14.25
N SER A 1153 47.11 83.64 15.48
CA SER A 1153 47.78 84.84 16.00
C SER A 1153 47.96 84.76 17.53
N GLY A 1154 48.82 85.58 18.11
CA GLY A 1154 49.11 85.59 19.56
C GLY A 1154 50.27 84.68 19.98
N ASN A 1155 50.34 84.39 21.28
CA ASN A 1155 51.40 83.62 21.92
C ASN A 1155 50.95 83.15 23.33
N LEU A 1156 50.91 81.84 23.57
CA LEU A 1156 50.51 81.25 24.85
C LEU A 1156 51.74 80.64 25.55
N THR A 1157 52.18 81.25 26.65
CA THR A 1157 53.40 80.82 27.34
C THR A 1157 53.09 80.02 28.59
N VAL A 1158 53.70 78.83 28.68
CA VAL A 1158 53.81 78.03 29.90
C VAL A 1158 55.20 78.32 30.48
N HIS A 1159 55.25 79.12 31.56
CA HIS A 1159 56.51 79.55 32.18
C HIS A 1159 57.22 78.38 32.86
#